data_AF-A0A2V9Y1F6-F1
#
_entry.id   AF-A0A2V9Y1F6-F1
#
_cell.length_a   1.000
_cell.length_b   1.000
_cell.length_c   1.000
_cell.angle_alpha   90.00
_cell.angle_beta   90.00
_cell.angle_gamma   90.00
#
_symmetry.space_group_name_H-M   'P 1'
#
loop_
_entity.id
_entity.type
_entity.pdbx_description
1 polymer ?
#
loop_
_entity_poly.entity_id
_entity_poly.type
_entity_poly.pdbx_seq_one_letter_code
_entity_poly.pdbx_strand_id
1 'polypeptide(L)'
;MLVSLTVLAQQPKVLAPHRPIAPRVPKSLEQHEPGVLRSLVGGLWMIDANRKASIYLRNGLETSSLTATPSLYLSNGAKYQLAPVTLEASGTAVISVNEALRQKGISPWAMLSGYVEVEYTWAWDPLCVTVSSVDPVHSVIFTYGLQPSVVADLRFRISKPKIASMYSVEGMWWKPEAGITGFVGLSNTTAEPVDAWVQVSDSESKTLGEHTVRVSPHGTKIVTLRALEHVAAGSTGGLRVLHTGTEEGLLINGGLEDQSSGYSANLPFHYTFSSAPRQIGPEVYAELGLMTGAADPMMVFPAGTVFTPFSVARNVSAEPVSVTPHLYWMQGASARSARLAPFSLLPFRAETLNLPSMLLTAGLSTFNVSVTLILEAQGQPRSLLLASGSVDQKNTYVFQVLPRGVQESAAKTVSYWSTGNGDDTMVTIWNPADEAQDYRFTLFFAGGHYRLPIHLEARATRVFNISETIQNQIPDEDGNIIPASVHEGSAKIAGVHADNEDILVALDAGTYNVRKATCSYYCISCDGEILAYVVITPFSMAKGSTNQLSFTDKWNTGSQFSTTGTWTSSQTSVATVSSTNNGYNGLVTGVSPGTANFTASGFGNVYISSYCNYDPSCPYNSSFQGSGGGSVKPTVTLSCDTTHLTLGTTDFPGTKSGSCTTTSSPPGGTFGWTVNTSAVTFSANGNSATYSSNAESSTQGDTVVKVTYTVNSQSASGSSQGITVHKPTSLKTVSTVPNDHTTTCTVPCLLNPGKGTCTIKAGTSCNYTEPITRRRYSVVDKWGNLFQNVQLSGVTITESVTASQKWN
;
A
#
# COMPACT_ATOMS: atom_id res chain seq x y z
N MET A 1 42.47 -7.63 -49.59
CA MET A 1 41.41 -8.14 -48.71
C MET A 1 41.96 -8.16 -47.29
N LEU A 2 41.75 -7.09 -46.53
CA LEU A 2 41.95 -7.10 -45.07
C LEU A 2 40.55 -7.11 -44.45
N VAL A 3 40.21 -8.23 -43.82
CA VAL A 3 38.99 -8.36 -43.02
C VAL A 3 39.30 -7.73 -41.67
N SER A 4 38.79 -6.51 -41.44
CA SER A 4 38.80 -5.92 -40.11
C SER A 4 37.85 -6.72 -39.22
N LEU A 5 38.41 -7.51 -38.31
CA LEU A 5 37.70 -8.04 -37.15
C LEU A 5 37.27 -6.86 -36.27
N THR A 6 36.05 -6.38 -36.45
CA THR A 6 35.37 -5.58 -35.45
C THR A 6 35.09 -6.47 -34.25
N VAL A 7 35.87 -6.28 -33.18
CA VAL A 7 35.59 -6.85 -31.87
C VAL A 7 34.24 -6.29 -31.43
N LEU A 8 33.20 -7.12 -31.53
CA LEU A 8 31.89 -6.82 -30.94
C LEU A 8 32.10 -6.68 -29.44
N ALA A 9 32.01 -5.45 -28.92
CA ALA A 9 31.95 -5.22 -27.49
C ALA A 9 30.79 -6.08 -26.93
N GLN A 10 31.12 -6.98 -26.01
CA GLN A 10 30.15 -7.81 -25.32
C GLN A 10 29.17 -6.87 -24.60
N GLN A 11 27.87 -6.99 -24.88
CA GLN A 11 26.86 -6.26 -24.11
C GLN A 11 27.02 -6.63 -22.62
N PRO A 12 26.92 -5.66 -21.69
CA PRO A 12 26.95 -5.95 -20.26
C PRO A 12 25.91 -7.02 -19.92
N LYS A 13 26.31 -8.00 -19.12
CA LYS A 13 25.39 -9.04 -18.65
C LYS A 13 24.26 -8.39 -17.85
N VAL A 14 23.01 -8.65 -18.25
CA VAL A 14 21.79 -8.23 -17.55
C VAL A 14 21.42 -9.35 -16.58
N LEU A 15 21.55 -9.10 -15.28
CA LEU A 15 21.21 -10.09 -14.24
C LEU A 15 19.75 -9.94 -13.81
N ALA A 16 19.16 -11.03 -13.31
CA ALA A 16 17.92 -10.94 -12.58
C ALA A 16 18.16 -10.22 -11.24
N PRO A 17 17.17 -9.50 -10.71
CA PRO A 17 17.26 -8.93 -9.37
C PRO A 17 17.32 -10.03 -8.31
N HIS A 18 18.25 -9.91 -7.36
CA HIS A 18 18.42 -10.84 -6.22
C HIS A 18 18.35 -10.09 -4.88
N ARG A 19 17.45 -9.10 -4.78
CA ARG A 19 17.34 -8.27 -3.58
C ARG A 19 16.63 -9.03 -2.45
N PRO A 20 16.97 -8.74 -1.18
CA PRO A 20 16.22 -9.30 -0.05
C PRO A 20 14.73 -8.95 -0.12
N ILE A 21 13.88 -9.94 0.14
CA ILE A 21 12.43 -9.77 0.16
C ILE A 21 12.01 -9.19 1.51
N ALA A 22 11.36 -8.03 1.49
CA ALA A 22 10.81 -7.42 2.69
C ALA A 22 9.65 -8.27 3.26
N PRO A 23 9.63 -8.59 4.57
CA PRO A 23 8.56 -9.40 5.15
C PRO A 23 7.25 -8.63 5.19
N ARG A 24 6.12 -9.32 4.96
CA ARG A 24 4.78 -8.74 5.09
C ARG A 24 4.49 -8.35 6.54
N VAL A 25 3.89 -7.17 6.73
CA VAL A 25 3.44 -6.69 8.04
C VAL A 25 2.29 -7.56 8.54
N PRO A 26 2.28 -7.97 9.82
CA PRO A 26 1.15 -8.69 10.38
C PRO A 26 -0.15 -7.88 10.28
N LYS A 27 -1.26 -8.53 9.91
CA LYS A 27 -2.56 -7.87 9.71
C LYS A 27 -3.04 -7.03 10.90
N SER A 28 -2.67 -7.40 12.14
CA SER A 28 -3.00 -6.64 13.35
C SER A 28 -2.27 -5.30 13.47
N LEU A 29 -1.22 -5.08 12.67
CA LEU A 29 -0.38 -3.88 12.67
C LEU A 29 -0.56 -3.07 11.37
N GLU A 30 -1.36 -3.55 10.42
CA GLU A 30 -1.62 -2.84 9.18
C GLU A 30 -2.36 -1.52 9.46
N GLN A 31 -1.87 -0.43 8.88
CA GLN A 31 -2.53 0.86 8.98
C GLN A 31 -3.48 1.10 7.81
N HIS A 32 -4.69 1.55 8.13
CA HIS A 32 -5.67 1.98 7.14
C HIS A 32 -5.71 3.50 7.09
N GLU A 33 -5.68 4.03 5.89
CA GLU A 33 -5.87 5.45 5.67
C GLU A 33 -7.34 5.72 5.41
N PRO A 34 -7.86 6.88 5.85
CA PRO A 34 -9.23 7.25 5.54
C PRO A 34 -9.38 7.34 4.03
N GLY A 35 -10.43 6.72 3.50
CA GLY A 35 -10.78 6.85 2.10
C GLY A 35 -11.12 8.31 1.78
N VAL A 36 -10.63 8.80 0.65
CA VAL A 36 -11.00 10.11 0.10
C VAL A 36 -11.75 9.90 -1.21
N LEU A 37 -12.68 10.80 -1.52
CA LEU A 37 -13.36 10.76 -2.81
C LEU A 37 -12.34 11.01 -3.93
N ARG A 38 -12.32 10.10 -4.90
CA ARG A 38 -11.43 10.11 -6.06
C ARG A 38 -12.23 9.75 -7.32
N SER A 39 -11.69 10.08 -8.49
CA SER A 39 -12.24 9.61 -9.75
C SER A 39 -11.17 9.29 -10.80
N LEU A 40 -11.49 8.35 -11.69
CA LEU A 40 -10.77 8.13 -12.94
C LEU A 40 -11.60 8.70 -14.10
N VAL A 41 -10.97 9.28 -15.11
CA VAL A 41 -11.59 9.84 -16.32
C VAL A 41 -10.87 9.35 -17.57
N GLY A 42 -11.59 9.13 -18.67
CA GLY A 42 -11.01 8.56 -19.90
C GLY A 42 -11.95 7.63 -20.63
N GLY A 43 -11.38 6.68 -21.36
CA GLY A 43 -12.16 5.63 -22.01
C GLY A 43 -13.15 6.18 -23.03
N LEU A 44 -12.64 6.72 -24.15
CA LEU A 44 -13.50 7.09 -25.28
C LEU A 44 -14.42 5.91 -25.64
N TRP A 45 -15.73 6.11 -25.53
CA TRP A 45 -16.71 5.15 -25.98
C TRP A 45 -17.44 5.68 -27.20
N MET A 46 -17.82 4.76 -28.09
CA MET A 46 -18.62 5.04 -29.26
C MET A 46 -19.65 3.93 -29.42
N ILE A 47 -20.90 4.30 -29.69
CA ILE A 47 -21.97 3.38 -30.05
C ILE A 47 -22.68 3.87 -31.31
N ASP A 48 -23.21 2.94 -32.09
CA ASP A 48 -24.07 3.18 -33.23
C ASP A 48 -24.92 1.92 -33.49
N ALA A 49 -25.46 1.76 -34.71
CA ALA A 49 -26.27 0.60 -35.07
C ALA A 49 -25.53 -0.74 -34.95
N ASN A 50 -24.22 -0.76 -35.19
CA ASN A 50 -23.39 -1.97 -35.18
C ASN A 50 -22.40 -1.97 -34.01
N ARG A 51 -21.93 -0.78 -33.60
CA ARG A 51 -20.93 -0.59 -32.55
C ARG A 51 -21.54 -0.59 -31.15
N LYS A 52 -20.98 -1.43 -30.27
CA LYS A 52 -21.37 -1.56 -28.86
C LYS A 52 -20.19 -1.22 -27.97
N ALA A 53 -20.45 -0.58 -26.83
CA ALA A 53 -19.41 -0.22 -25.88
C ALA A 53 -19.62 -0.91 -24.52
N SER A 54 -18.50 -1.27 -23.87
CA SER A 54 -18.49 -1.88 -22.53
C SER A 54 -17.37 -1.31 -21.69
N ILE A 55 -17.67 -1.08 -20.41
CA ILE A 55 -16.73 -0.61 -19.39
C ILE A 55 -16.28 -1.82 -18.59
N TYR A 56 -14.99 -2.09 -18.58
CA TYR A 56 -14.37 -3.16 -17.80
C TYR A 56 -13.71 -2.53 -16.58
N LEU A 57 -14.11 -2.96 -15.39
CA LEU A 57 -13.57 -2.49 -14.12
C LEU A 57 -12.81 -3.63 -13.44
N ARG A 58 -11.68 -3.28 -12.83
CA ARG A 58 -10.92 -4.16 -11.94
C ARG A 58 -10.62 -3.45 -10.64
N ASN A 59 -10.84 -4.16 -9.53
CA ASN A 59 -10.32 -3.79 -8.22
C ASN A 59 -8.88 -4.30 -8.07
N GLY A 60 -7.94 -3.37 -7.89
CA GLY A 60 -6.53 -3.69 -7.64
C GLY A 60 -6.23 -4.13 -6.21
N LEU A 61 -7.18 -3.99 -5.27
CA LEU A 61 -7.00 -4.39 -3.88
C LEU A 61 -7.19 -5.89 -3.72
N GLU A 62 -6.22 -6.56 -3.10
CA GLU A 62 -6.25 -8.03 -2.95
C GLU A 62 -6.98 -8.50 -1.70
N THR A 63 -7.27 -7.58 -0.77
CA THR A 63 -7.85 -7.92 0.54
C THR A 63 -9.09 -7.13 0.88
N SER A 64 -9.58 -6.28 -0.02
CA SER A 64 -10.69 -5.37 0.27
C SER A 64 -11.57 -5.17 -0.95
N SER A 65 -12.89 -5.19 -0.74
CA SER A 65 -13.87 -4.80 -1.75
C SER A 65 -13.84 -3.29 -1.97
N LEU A 66 -14.26 -2.85 -3.16
CA LEU A 66 -14.38 -1.44 -3.52
C LEU A 66 -15.68 -1.18 -4.27
N THR A 67 -16.42 -0.17 -3.87
CA THR A 67 -17.60 0.30 -4.62
C THR A 67 -17.21 1.46 -5.53
N ALA A 68 -17.51 1.31 -6.82
CA ALA A 68 -17.26 2.30 -7.86
C ALA A 68 -18.57 2.77 -8.48
N THR A 69 -18.68 4.05 -8.80
CA THR A 69 -19.87 4.66 -9.42
C THR A 69 -19.51 5.29 -10.77
N PRO A 70 -19.76 4.59 -11.88
CA PRO A 70 -19.49 5.11 -13.21
C PRO A 70 -20.48 6.19 -13.65
N SER A 71 -20.03 7.10 -14.49
CA SER A 71 -20.82 8.12 -15.17
C SER A 71 -20.39 8.21 -16.63
N LEU A 72 -21.37 8.33 -17.52
CA LEU A 72 -21.15 8.59 -18.95
C LEU A 72 -21.28 10.09 -19.22
N TYR A 73 -20.27 10.67 -19.86
CA TYR A 73 -20.36 12.01 -20.43
C TYR A 73 -20.58 11.90 -21.93
N LEU A 74 -21.70 12.41 -22.42
CA LEU A 74 -21.98 12.46 -23.86
C LEU A 74 -21.14 13.53 -24.57
N SER A 75 -21.09 13.47 -25.90
CA SER A 75 -20.39 14.44 -26.76
C SER A 75 -20.82 15.90 -26.54
N ASN A 76 -22.04 16.13 -26.05
CA ASN A 76 -22.57 17.45 -25.73
C ASN A 76 -22.33 17.90 -24.27
N GLY A 77 -21.66 17.09 -23.45
CA GLY A 77 -21.39 17.38 -22.04
C GLY A 77 -22.43 16.87 -21.04
N ALA A 78 -23.53 16.25 -21.49
CA ALA A 78 -24.53 15.69 -20.59
C ALA A 78 -23.95 14.50 -19.79
N LYS A 79 -24.07 14.55 -18.46
CA LYS A 79 -23.66 13.49 -17.53
C LYS A 79 -24.81 12.54 -17.23
N TYR A 80 -24.57 11.24 -17.35
CA TYR A 80 -25.49 10.17 -16.96
C TYR A 80 -24.81 9.26 -15.96
N GLN A 81 -25.21 9.36 -14.69
CA GLN A 81 -24.72 8.47 -13.65
C GLN A 81 -25.34 7.07 -13.78
N LEU A 82 -24.50 6.05 -13.72
CA LEU A 82 -24.86 4.64 -13.77
C LEU A 82 -25.06 4.07 -12.35
N ALA A 83 -25.56 2.85 -12.26
CA ALA A 83 -25.68 2.17 -10.97
C ALA A 83 -24.27 1.89 -10.38
N PRO A 84 -24.09 2.05 -9.05
CA PRO A 84 -22.86 1.65 -8.38
C PRO A 84 -22.59 0.15 -8.53
N VAL A 85 -21.32 -0.21 -8.65
CA VAL A 85 -20.86 -1.59 -8.73
C VAL A 85 -19.88 -1.85 -7.59
N THR A 86 -20.16 -2.88 -6.80
CA THR A 86 -19.23 -3.37 -5.77
C THR A 86 -18.37 -4.47 -6.37
N LEU A 87 -17.06 -4.24 -6.35
CA LEU A 87 -16.05 -5.18 -6.79
C LEU A 87 -15.47 -5.88 -5.57
N GLU A 88 -15.47 -7.21 -5.57
CA GLU A 88 -14.76 -8.00 -4.57
C GLU A 88 -13.25 -7.74 -4.63
N ALA A 89 -12.50 -8.22 -3.64
CA ALA A 89 -11.04 -8.19 -3.68
C ALA A 89 -10.51 -8.87 -4.96
N SER A 90 -9.62 -8.20 -5.69
CA SER A 90 -9.13 -8.59 -7.03
C SER A 90 -10.23 -8.82 -8.08
N GLY A 91 -11.47 -8.45 -7.78
CA GLY A 91 -12.64 -8.72 -8.60
C GLY A 91 -12.74 -7.80 -9.81
N THR A 92 -13.48 -8.27 -10.80
CA THR A 92 -13.78 -7.55 -12.05
C THR A 92 -15.28 -7.37 -12.24
N ALA A 93 -15.67 -6.40 -13.07
CA ALA A 93 -17.04 -6.26 -13.55
C ALA A 93 -17.06 -5.66 -14.96
N VAL A 94 -18.10 -6.01 -15.72
CA VAL A 94 -18.35 -5.44 -17.05
C VAL A 94 -19.70 -4.75 -17.07
N ILE A 95 -19.73 -3.52 -17.58
CA ILE A 95 -20.94 -2.71 -17.72
C ILE A 95 -21.17 -2.40 -19.18
N SER A 96 -22.31 -2.83 -19.71
CA SER A 96 -22.75 -2.47 -21.07
C SER A 96 -23.23 -1.03 -21.13
N VAL A 97 -22.56 -0.19 -21.94
CA VAL A 97 -22.94 1.21 -22.15
C VAL A 97 -24.30 1.29 -22.86
N ASN A 98 -24.51 0.44 -23.87
CA ASN A 98 -25.77 0.39 -24.63
C ASN A 98 -26.96 0.06 -23.72
N GLU A 99 -26.81 -0.91 -22.82
CA GLU A 99 -27.86 -1.29 -21.87
C GLU A 99 -28.15 -0.17 -20.86
N ALA A 100 -27.09 0.45 -20.33
CA ALA A 100 -27.21 1.55 -19.38
C ALA A 100 -27.94 2.76 -20.00
N LEU A 101 -27.65 3.10 -21.26
CA LEU A 101 -28.34 4.17 -21.99
C LEU A 101 -29.81 3.80 -22.29
N ARG A 102 -30.08 2.54 -22.65
CA ARG A 102 -31.45 2.04 -22.85
C ARG A 102 -32.31 2.22 -21.61
N GLN A 103 -31.77 1.96 -20.43
CA GLN A 103 -32.46 2.17 -19.14
C GLN A 103 -32.77 3.65 -18.86
N LYS A 104 -32.07 4.58 -19.52
CA LYS A 104 -32.34 6.03 -19.47
C LYS A 104 -33.25 6.51 -20.61
N GLY A 105 -33.83 5.60 -21.40
CA GLY A 105 -34.69 5.92 -22.54
C GLY A 105 -33.93 6.38 -23.78
N ILE A 106 -32.61 6.21 -23.82
CA ILE A 106 -31.78 6.52 -24.98
C ILE A 106 -31.63 5.25 -25.81
N SER A 107 -31.86 5.36 -27.12
CA SER A 107 -31.74 4.21 -28.01
C SER A 107 -30.33 3.60 -27.98
N PRO A 108 -30.20 2.27 -27.84
CA PRO A 108 -28.90 1.60 -27.84
C PRO A 108 -28.22 1.57 -29.22
N TRP A 109 -28.91 2.01 -30.30
CA TRP A 109 -28.38 2.16 -31.66
C TRP A 109 -28.22 3.63 -32.08
N ALA A 110 -28.39 4.56 -31.14
CA ALA A 110 -28.10 5.97 -31.42
C ALA A 110 -26.60 6.16 -31.69
N MET A 111 -26.25 6.98 -32.67
CA MET A 111 -24.86 7.35 -32.92
C MET A 111 -24.39 8.33 -31.84
N LEU A 112 -23.75 7.80 -30.80
CA LEU A 112 -23.32 8.56 -29.64
C LEU A 112 -21.85 8.25 -29.32
N SER A 113 -21.18 9.24 -28.76
CA SER A 113 -19.81 9.10 -28.27
C SER A 113 -19.62 9.95 -27.03
N GLY A 114 -18.55 9.67 -26.29
CA GLY A 114 -18.28 10.32 -25.03
C GLY A 114 -17.07 9.76 -24.31
N TYR A 115 -16.92 10.15 -23.04
CA TYR A 115 -15.95 9.53 -22.14
C TYR A 115 -16.64 9.04 -20.87
N VAL A 116 -15.90 8.29 -20.07
CA VAL A 116 -16.35 7.72 -18.78
C VAL A 116 -15.62 8.43 -17.64
N GLU A 117 -16.35 8.71 -16.58
CA GLU A 117 -15.81 9.01 -15.26
C GLU A 117 -16.20 7.87 -14.30
N VAL A 118 -15.31 7.46 -13.40
CA VAL A 118 -15.61 6.46 -12.36
C VAL A 118 -15.20 7.02 -11.00
N GLU A 119 -16.18 7.28 -10.14
CA GLU A 119 -15.98 7.79 -8.77
C GLU A 119 -15.89 6.64 -7.76
N TYR A 120 -15.03 6.78 -6.75
CA TYR A 120 -14.87 5.82 -5.65
C TYR A 120 -14.27 6.53 -4.43
N THR A 121 -14.34 5.88 -3.26
CA THR A 121 -13.74 6.39 -2.02
C THR A 121 -12.61 5.48 -1.58
N TRP A 122 -11.37 5.93 -1.73
CA TRP A 122 -10.19 5.20 -1.30
C TRP A 122 -9.01 6.16 -1.06
N ALA A 123 -7.95 5.71 -0.38
CA ALA A 123 -6.82 6.60 -0.08
C ALA A 123 -5.90 6.85 -1.29
N TRP A 124 -5.84 5.91 -2.23
CA TRP A 124 -5.13 5.99 -3.53
C TRP A 124 -6.07 5.57 -4.68
N ASP A 125 -5.54 5.37 -5.89
CA ASP A 125 -6.29 4.92 -7.07
C ASP A 125 -6.10 3.40 -7.31
N PRO A 126 -6.88 2.53 -6.64
CA PRO A 126 -6.76 1.08 -6.80
C PRO A 126 -7.50 0.53 -8.03
N LEU A 127 -8.26 1.35 -8.75
CA LEU A 127 -9.05 0.90 -9.89
C LEU A 127 -8.21 0.87 -11.16
N CYS A 128 -8.47 -0.14 -11.98
CA CYS A 128 -8.08 -0.15 -13.36
C CYS A 128 -9.34 -0.26 -14.22
N VAL A 129 -9.51 0.66 -15.18
CA VAL A 129 -10.74 0.74 -15.98
C VAL A 129 -10.39 0.90 -17.45
N THR A 130 -11.01 0.08 -18.29
CA THR A 130 -10.96 0.19 -19.74
C THR A 130 -12.34 0.25 -20.35
N VAL A 131 -12.42 0.86 -21.52
CA VAL A 131 -13.62 0.96 -22.33
C VAL A 131 -13.30 0.36 -23.68
N SER A 132 -14.06 -0.65 -24.07
CA SER A 132 -13.96 -1.23 -25.42
C SER A 132 -15.20 -0.89 -26.22
N SER A 133 -15.00 -0.40 -27.45
CA SER A 133 -16.04 -0.17 -28.45
C SER A 133 -15.84 -1.14 -29.61
N VAL A 134 -16.80 -2.03 -29.82
CA VAL A 134 -16.71 -3.16 -30.75
C VAL A 134 -17.83 -3.08 -31.78
N ASP A 135 -17.47 -3.09 -33.06
CA ASP A 135 -18.36 -3.32 -34.19
C ASP A 135 -18.09 -4.74 -34.75
N PRO A 136 -18.87 -5.75 -34.32
CA PRO A 136 -18.66 -7.12 -34.75
C PRO A 136 -19.13 -7.38 -36.19
N VAL A 137 -19.86 -6.45 -36.83
CA VAL A 137 -20.28 -6.59 -38.23
C VAL A 137 -19.10 -6.29 -39.15
N HIS A 138 -18.32 -5.27 -38.80
CA HIS A 138 -17.15 -4.84 -39.56
C HIS A 138 -15.83 -5.31 -38.93
N SER A 139 -15.83 -6.12 -37.88
CA SER A 139 -14.62 -6.58 -37.16
C SER A 139 -13.74 -5.47 -36.58
N VAL A 140 -14.32 -4.29 -36.31
CA VAL A 140 -13.58 -3.13 -35.81
C VAL A 140 -13.67 -3.05 -34.29
N ILE A 141 -12.55 -2.78 -33.63
CA ILE A 141 -12.48 -2.64 -32.17
C ILE A 141 -11.53 -1.52 -31.75
N PHE A 142 -11.93 -0.76 -30.73
CA PHE A 142 -11.05 0.20 -30.06
C PHE A 142 -11.15 0.02 -28.56
N THR A 143 -10.02 0.07 -27.85
CA THR A 143 -9.99 -0.05 -26.39
C THR A 143 -9.16 1.05 -25.76
N TYR A 144 -9.76 1.85 -24.89
CA TYR A 144 -9.10 2.97 -24.24
C TYR A 144 -9.26 2.88 -22.73
N GLY A 145 -8.19 3.15 -22.00
CA GLY A 145 -8.27 3.18 -20.54
C GLY A 145 -8.59 4.55 -19.96
N LEU A 146 -8.78 4.55 -18.65
CA LEU A 146 -8.96 5.76 -17.86
C LEU A 146 -7.67 6.12 -17.11
N GLN A 147 -7.56 7.38 -16.72
CA GLN A 147 -6.48 7.93 -15.89
C GLN A 147 -7.07 8.68 -14.68
N PRO A 148 -6.33 8.88 -13.57
CA PRO A 148 -6.79 9.69 -12.46
C PRO A 148 -7.21 11.10 -12.90
N SER A 149 -8.37 11.59 -12.43
CA SER A 149 -8.88 12.93 -12.76
C SER A 149 -8.04 14.04 -12.15
N VAL A 150 -7.49 13.76 -10.97
CA VAL A 150 -6.42 14.52 -10.34
C VAL A 150 -5.25 13.57 -10.26
N VAL A 151 -4.16 13.91 -10.95
CA VAL A 151 -2.87 13.24 -10.72
C VAL A 151 -2.50 13.58 -9.28
N ALA A 152 -2.79 12.67 -8.34
CA ALA A 152 -2.28 12.75 -6.97
C ALA A 152 -0.78 13.04 -7.05
N ASP A 153 -0.23 13.84 -6.13
CA ASP A 153 1.12 14.42 -6.19
C ASP A 153 2.23 13.35 -6.37
N LEU A 154 2.30 12.79 -7.57
CA LEU A 154 3.36 11.93 -8.02
C LEU A 154 4.54 12.86 -8.08
N ARG A 155 5.57 12.54 -7.28
CA ARG A 155 6.83 13.30 -7.27
C ARG A 155 7.41 13.48 -8.68
N PHE A 156 6.94 12.71 -9.65
CA PHE A 156 7.09 12.89 -11.09
C PHE A 156 5.81 13.47 -11.70
N ARG A 157 5.67 14.80 -11.73
CA ARG A 157 4.62 15.43 -12.52
C ARG A 157 4.86 15.15 -14.00
N ILE A 158 3.94 14.41 -14.63
CA ILE A 158 3.80 14.40 -16.08
C ILE A 158 3.45 15.84 -16.46
N SER A 159 4.36 16.52 -17.14
CA SER A 159 4.09 17.89 -17.59
C SER A 159 4.12 17.93 -19.11
N LYS A 160 2.98 18.21 -19.75
CA LYS A 160 2.87 18.40 -21.19
C LYS A 160 3.63 19.69 -21.56
N PRO A 161 4.56 19.63 -22.52
CA PRO A 161 5.29 20.83 -22.92
C PRO A 161 4.33 21.85 -23.51
N LYS A 162 4.68 23.12 -23.35
CA LYS A 162 3.93 24.20 -23.95
C LYS A 162 4.57 24.66 -25.26
N ILE A 163 3.77 24.72 -26.32
CA ILE A 163 4.11 25.35 -27.59
C ILE A 163 3.15 26.52 -27.77
N ALA A 164 3.67 27.75 -27.91
CA ALA A 164 2.86 28.96 -27.99
C ALA A 164 1.79 29.06 -26.88
N SER A 165 2.19 28.77 -25.64
CA SER A 165 1.33 28.77 -24.42
C SER A 165 0.24 27.69 -24.37
N MET A 166 0.24 26.74 -25.31
CA MET A 166 -0.70 25.62 -25.35
C MET A 166 0.00 24.30 -25.03
N TYR A 167 -0.68 23.38 -24.36
CA TYR A 167 -0.13 22.05 -24.08
C TYR A 167 -0.08 21.22 -25.35
N SER A 168 1.02 20.51 -25.57
CA SER A 168 1.26 19.68 -26.75
C SER A 168 1.29 18.20 -26.40
N VAL A 169 0.65 17.40 -27.25
CA VAL A 169 0.64 15.94 -27.19
C VAL A 169 1.00 15.39 -28.56
N GLU A 170 1.95 14.47 -28.60
CA GLU A 170 2.46 13.87 -29.84
C GLU A 170 1.81 12.50 -30.04
N GLY A 171 1.36 12.18 -31.25
CA GLY A 171 0.85 10.86 -31.62
C GLY A 171 1.46 10.37 -32.93
N MET A 172 1.14 9.18 -33.40
CA MET A 172 1.56 8.75 -34.74
C MET A 172 0.43 8.06 -35.47
N TRP A 173 0.56 7.95 -36.78
CA TRP A 173 -0.33 7.15 -37.63
C TRP A 173 0.50 6.31 -38.62
N TRP A 174 -0.11 5.23 -39.11
CA TRP A 174 0.45 4.38 -40.16
C TRP A 174 -0.67 3.79 -41.01
N LYS A 175 -0.38 3.47 -42.27
CA LYS A 175 -1.35 2.94 -43.23
C LYS A 175 -0.78 1.72 -43.95
N PRO A 176 -0.98 0.50 -43.46
CA PRO A 176 -0.57 -0.70 -44.22
C PRO A 176 -1.29 -0.80 -45.57
N GLU A 177 -2.52 -0.31 -45.68
CA GLU A 177 -3.28 -0.23 -46.93
C GLU A 177 -3.90 1.16 -47.16
N ALA A 178 -4.33 1.43 -48.39
CA ALA A 178 -4.82 2.74 -48.79
C ALA A 178 -6.20 3.08 -48.22
N GLY A 179 -7.05 2.08 -47.98
CA GLY A 179 -8.42 2.24 -47.48
C GLY A 179 -8.51 2.68 -46.01
N ILE A 180 -7.43 2.53 -45.25
CA ILE A 180 -7.38 2.94 -43.84
C ILE A 180 -7.53 4.44 -43.71
N THR A 181 -8.51 4.83 -42.91
CA THR A 181 -8.70 6.20 -42.43
C THR A 181 -8.43 6.26 -40.93
N GLY A 182 -8.63 7.42 -40.31
CA GLY A 182 -8.50 7.52 -38.87
C GLY A 182 -9.28 8.68 -38.27
N PHE A 183 -9.32 8.71 -36.95
CA PHE A 183 -9.96 9.78 -36.18
C PHE A 183 -9.18 10.06 -34.90
N VAL A 184 -9.37 11.27 -34.38
CA VAL A 184 -8.91 11.69 -33.04
C VAL A 184 -10.12 12.10 -32.22
N GLY A 185 -10.33 11.44 -31.09
CA GLY A 185 -11.31 11.81 -30.08
C GLY A 185 -10.71 12.75 -29.04
N LEU A 186 -11.38 13.88 -28.82
CA LEU A 186 -10.97 14.93 -27.90
C LEU A 186 -12.07 15.10 -26.85
N SER A 187 -11.80 14.65 -25.63
CA SER A 187 -12.76 14.68 -24.52
C SER A 187 -12.32 15.69 -23.47
N ASN A 188 -13.10 16.75 -23.30
CA ASN A 188 -12.85 17.80 -22.32
C ASN A 188 -13.38 17.36 -20.96
N THR A 189 -12.53 17.36 -19.94
CA THR A 189 -12.89 16.96 -18.57
C THR A 189 -13.25 18.16 -17.68
N THR A 190 -13.15 19.38 -18.22
CA THR A 190 -13.33 20.62 -17.46
C THR A 190 -14.70 21.24 -17.68
N ALA A 191 -15.06 22.14 -16.75
CA ALA A 191 -16.27 22.96 -16.84
C ALA A 191 -16.16 24.12 -17.84
N GLU A 192 -14.96 24.37 -18.39
CA GLU A 192 -14.71 25.42 -19.37
C GLU A 192 -14.50 24.81 -20.76
N PRO A 193 -14.88 25.49 -21.85
CA PRO A 193 -14.58 25.02 -23.20
C PRO A 193 -13.08 25.02 -23.47
N VAL A 194 -12.60 24.02 -24.23
CA VAL A 194 -11.20 23.87 -24.65
C VAL A 194 -11.09 24.05 -26.16
N ASP A 195 -10.15 24.88 -26.59
CA ASP A 195 -9.77 24.98 -28.00
C ASP A 195 -8.60 24.03 -28.27
N ALA A 196 -8.73 23.22 -29.31
CA ALA A 196 -7.74 22.24 -29.70
C ALA A 196 -7.42 22.33 -31.20
N TRP A 197 -6.17 22.03 -31.54
CA TRP A 197 -5.63 22.02 -32.89
C TRP A 197 -4.98 20.67 -33.14
N VAL A 198 -5.48 19.93 -34.13
CA VAL A 198 -4.97 18.63 -34.55
C VAL A 198 -4.21 18.82 -35.85
N GLN A 199 -2.91 18.57 -35.84
CA GLN A 199 -2.03 18.59 -37.00
C GLN A 199 -1.66 17.16 -37.40
N VAL A 200 -1.74 16.87 -38.69
CA VAL A 200 -1.33 15.61 -39.31
C VAL A 200 -0.10 15.89 -40.17
N SER A 201 0.96 15.11 -40.01
CA SER A 201 2.18 15.21 -40.82
C SER A 201 2.58 13.87 -41.42
N ASP A 202 3.40 13.89 -42.47
CA ASP A 202 4.01 12.69 -43.05
C ASP A 202 5.25 12.22 -42.27
N SER A 203 5.92 11.17 -42.79
CA SER A 203 7.14 10.58 -42.20
C SER A 203 8.31 11.58 -42.05
N GLU A 204 8.33 12.65 -42.84
CA GLU A 204 9.35 13.69 -42.79
C GLU A 204 8.94 14.88 -41.91
N SER A 205 7.82 14.75 -41.20
CA SER A 205 7.17 15.81 -40.40
C SER A 205 6.68 16.99 -41.23
N LYS A 206 6.40 16.81 -42.53
CA LYS A 206 5.74 17.83 -43.35
C LYS A 206 4.22 17.75 -43.14
N THR A 207 3.60 18.89 -42.89
CA THR A 207 2.15 18.97 -42.64
C THR A 207 1.34 18.51 -43.85
N LEU A 208 0.42 17.57 -43.61
CA LEU A 208 -0.57 17.06 -44.55
C LEU A 208 -1.92 17.75 -44.37
N GLY A 209 -2.28 18.10 -43.14
CA GLY A 209 -3.54 18.78 -42.83
C GLY A 209 -3.62 19.23 -41.38
N GLU A 210 -4.53 20.18 -41.12
CA GLU A 210 -4.76 20.77 -39.80
C GLU A 210 -6.27 20.96 -39.56
N HIS A 211 -6.68 20.78 -38.30
CA HIS A 211 -8.06 20.94 -37.88
C HIS A 211 -8.12 21.69 -36.54
N THR A 212 -8.83 22.81 -36.52
CA THR A 212 -9.15 23.54 -35.29
C THR A 212 -10.55 23.15 -34.81
N VAL A 213 -10.69 22.86 -33.52
CA VAL A 213 -11.94 22.43 -32.92
C VAL A 213 -12.10 22.99 -31.52
N ARG A 214 -13.32 23.45 -31.21
CA ARG A 214 -13.72 23.83 -29.85
C ARG A 214 -14.52 22.70 -29.23
N VAL A 215 -14.03 22.17 -28.11
CA VAL A 215 -14.67 21.12 -27.33
C VAL A 215 -15.45 21.78 -26.19
N SER A 216 -16.76 21.52 -26.12
CA SER A 216 -17.62 22.10 -25.08
C SER A 216 -17.20 21.62 -23.68
N PRO A 217 -17.61 22.34 -22.61
CA PRO A 217 -17.48 21.83 -21.24
C PRO A 217 -17.97 20.40 -21.12
N HIS A 218 -17.16 19.54 -20.50
CA HIS A 218 -17.43 18.11 -20.35
C HIS A 218 -17.77 17.34 -21.65
N GLY A 219 -17.57 17.94 -22.83
CA GLY A 219 -17.98 17.38 -24.10
C GLY A 219 -16.90 16.53 -24.76
N THR A 220 -17.27 15.89 -25.87
CA THR A 220 -16.35 15.11 -26.71
C THR A 220 -16.52 15.48 -28.17
N LYS A 221 -15.41 15.63 -28.90
CA LYS A 221 -15.39 15.84 -30.35
C LYS A 221 -14.56 14.77 -31.04
N ILE A 222 -15.10 14.20 -32.11
CA ILE A 222 -14.38 13.28 -33.00
C ILE A 222 -13.94 14.07 -34.23
N VAL A 223 -12.63 14.12 -34.46
CA VAL A 223 -12.01 14.76 -35.63
C VAL A 223 -11.60 13.65 -36.59
N THR A 224 -12.28 13.54 -37.74
CA THR A 224 -11.88 12.62 -38.81
C THR A 224 -10.61 13.13 -39.49
N LEU A 225 -9.62 12.25 -39.66
CA LEU A 225 -8.33 12.56 -40.27
C LEU A 225 -8.39 12.49 -41.80
N ARG A 226 -9.19 13.37 -42.42
CA ARG A 226 -9.40 13.37 -43.89
C ARG A 226 -8.12 13.53 -44.69
N ALA A 227 -7.09 14.18 -44.12
CA ALA A 227 -5.77 14.29 -44.73
C ALA A 227 -5.14 12.92 -45.08
N LEU A 228 -5.56 11.84 -44.40
CA LEU A 228 -5.08 10.48 -44.65
C LEU A 228 -5.77 9.79 -45.83
N GLU A 229 -6.91 10.28 -46.32
CA GLU A 229 -7.69 9.63 -47.40
C GLU A 229 -6.90 9.53 -48.72
N HIS A 230 -5.99 10.48 -48.96
CA HIS A 230 -5.18 10.54 -50.19
C HIS A 230 -3.74 10.06 -50.01
N VAL A 231 -3.39 9.59 -48.81
CA VAL A 231 -2.06 9.09 -48.51
C VAL A 231 -1.93 7.63 -48.97
N ALA A 232 -0.82 7.30 -49.62
CA ALA A 232 -0.55 5.97 -50.16
C ALA A 232 -0.42 4.89 -49.07
N ALA A 233 -0.70 3.64 -49.44
CA ALA A 233 -0.38 2.47 -48.61
C ALA A 233 1.12 2.40 -48.30
N GLY A 234 1.47 1.81 -47.15
CA GLY A 234 2.83 1.76 -46.60
C GLY A 234 3.31 3.05 -45.92
N SER A 235 2.52 4.13 -45.95
CA SER A 235 2.92 5.41 -45.38
C SER A 235 2.78 5.45 -43.85
N THR A 236 3.59 6.28 -43.22
CA THR A 236 3.51 6.62 -41.78
C THR A 236 3.73 8.11 -41.59
N GLY A 237 3.36 8.63 -40.42
CA GLY A 237 3.60 10.02 -40.08
C GLY A 237 3.20 10.38 -38.65
N GLY A 238 3.23 11.68 -38.37
CA GLY A 238 2.97 12.23 -37.06
C GLY A 238 1.55 12.77 -36.87
N LEU A 239 1.12 12.77 -35.61
CA LEU A 239 0.01 13.58 -35.12
C LEU A 239 0.55 14.52 -34.04
N ARG A 240 0.04 15.76 -34.02
CA ARG A 240 0.27 16.69 -32.92
C ARG A 240 -1.05 17.32 -32.53
N VAL A 241 -1.38 17.26 -31.24
CA VAL A 241 -2.55 17.92 -30.67
C VAL A 241 -2.07 19.03 -29.75
N LEU A 242 -2.46 20.26 -30.04
CA LEU A 242 -2.25 21.41 -29.17
C LEU A 242 -3.58 21.79 -28.52
N HIS A 243 -3.59 22.12 -27.23
CA HIS A 243 -4.83 22.61 -26.58
C HIS A 243 -4.62 23.70 -25.52
N THR A 244 -5.67 24.49 -25.31
CA THR A 244 -5.78 25.49 -24.22
C THR A 244 -6.33 24.85 -22.94
N GLY A 245 -6.45 25.65 -21.87
CA GLY A 245 -7.06 25.21 -20.60
C GLY A 245 -6.05 24.69 -19.58
N THR A 246 -6.44 23.69 -18.79
CA THR A 246 -5.55 22.99 -17.84
C THR A 246 -4.81 21.86 -18.55
N GLU A 247 -3.66 21.48 -18.01
CA GLU A 247 -2.79 20.43 -18.56
C GLU A 247 -3.54 19.11 -18.78
N GLU A 248 -4.32 18.66 -17.79
CA GLU A 248 -5.13 17.44 -17.86
C GLU A 248 -6.59 17.69 -18.28
N GLY A 249 -6.89 18.88 -18.80
CA GLY A 249 -8.25 19.26 -19.17
C GLY A 249 -8.76 18.60 -20.45
N LEU A 250 -7.88 18.04 -21.26
CA LEU A 250 -8.23 17.38 -22.52
C LEU A 250 -7.62 15.97 -22.59
N LEU A 251 -8.49 14.97 -22.70
CA LEU A 251 -8.16 13.58 -22.99
C LEU A 251 -8.12 13.38 -24.50
N ILE A 252 -7.11 12.66 -24.98
CA ILE A 252 -6.87 12.43 -26.40
C ILE A 252 -6.79 10.93 -26.64
N ASN A 253 -7.68 10.45 -27.50
CA ASN A 253 -7.70 9.08 -27.97
C ASN A 253 -7.83 9.09 -29.49
N GLY A 254 -7.64 7.95 -30.16
CA GLY A 254 -7.81 7.89 -31.60
C GLY A 254 -7.60 6.50 -32.14
N GLY A 255 -8.06 6.30 -33.37
CA GLY A 255 -8.01 5.03 -34.04
C GLY A 255 -7.78 5.17 -35.53
N LEU A 256 -7.24 4.12 -36.12
CA LEU A 256 -7.19 3.83 -37.54
C LEU A 256 -8.22 2.74 -37.83
N GLU A 257 -9.01 2.90 -38.88
CA GLU A 257 -9.97 1.87 -39.30
C GLU A 257 -10.15 1.82 -40.82
N ASP A 258 -10.42 0.60 -41.29
CA ASP A 258 -11.05 0.33 -42.57
C ASP A 258 -12.16 -0.71 -42.33
N GLN A 259 -13.41 -0.26 -42.32
CA GLN A 259 -14.57 -1.13 -42.06
C GLN A 259 -14.80 -2.17 -43.18
N SER A 260 -14.20 -1.98 -44.37
CA SER A 260 -14.36 -2.90 -45.49
C SER A 260 -13.44 -4.12 -45.39
N SER A 261 -12.23 -3.95 -44.87
CA SER A 261 -11.28 -5.04 -44.58
C SER A 261 -11.42 -5.59 -43.16
N GLY A 262 -11.96 -4.78 -42.25
CA GLY A 262 -12.05 -5.04 -40.82
C GLY A 262 -10.82 -4.60 -40.04
N TYR A 263 -9.93 -3.83 -40.67
CA TYR A 263 -8.75 -3.30 -40.01
C TYR A 263 -9.15 -2.31 -38.91
N SER A 264 -8.58 -2.48 -37.71
CA SER A 264 -8.66 -1.48 -36.65
C SER A 264 -7.41 -1.47 -35.78
N ALA A 265 -6.91 -0.27 -35.48
CA ALA A 265 -5.78 -0.07 -34.59
C ALA A 265 -5.94 1.22 -33.78
N ASN A 266 -5.45 1.24 -32.54
CA ASN A 266 -5.43 2.46 -31.73
C ASN A 266 -4.27 3.35 -32.17
N LEU A 267 -4.50 4.65 -32.25
CA LEU A 267 -3.44 5.64 -32.42
C LEU A 267 -2.74 5.86 -31.07
N PRO A 268 -1.42 5.62 -30.95
CA PRO A 268 -0.72 5.89 -29.71
C PRO A 268 -0.49 7.41 -29.59
N PHE A 269 -0.69 7.92 -28.38
CA PHE A 269 -0.40 9.29 -28.00
C PHE A 269 0.52 9.30 -26.79
N HIS A 270 1.48 10.22 -26.81
CA HIS A 270 2.50 10.36 -25.80
C HIS A 270 2.51 11.78 -25.24
N TYR A 271 2.50 11.85 -23.91
CA TYR A 271 2.80 13.07 -23.18
C TYR A 271 4.30 13.13 -22.98
N THR A 272 4.97 14.16 -23.46
CA THR A 272 6.41 14.34 -23.23
C THR A 272 6.64 14.83 -21.80
N PHE A 273 7.74 14.39 -21.16
CA PHE A 273 8.03 14.66 -19.75
C PHE A 273 9.11 15.73 -19.66
N SER A 274 8.83 16.88 -19.05
CA SER A 274 9.81 17.99 -19.01
C SER A 274 10.93 17.80 -17.98
N SER A 275 10.81 16.85 -17.05
CA SER A 275 11.64 16.78 -15.84
C SER A 275 12.03 15.38 -15.38
N ALA A 276 11.84 14.34 -16.20
CA ALA A 276 12.29 13.00 -15.82
C ALA A 276 13.82 13.04 -15.55
N PRO A 277 14.30 12.56 -14.38
CA PRO A 277 15.73 12.49 -14.12
C PRO A 277 16.37 11.70 -15.25
N ARG A 278 17.44 12.29 -15.82
CA ARG A 278 18.14 11.74 -16.99
C ARG A 278 18.54 10.30 -16.68
N GLN A 279 17.82 9.31 -17.23
CA GLN A 279 18.18 7.91 -17.07
C GLN A 279 19.56 7.75 -17.73
N ILE A 280 20.52 7.23 -16.96
CA ILE A 280 21.89 7.03 -17.43
C ILE A 280 21.91 5.73 -18.23
N GLY A 281 21.62 5.80 -19.52
CA GLY A 281 21.65 4.64 -20.41
C GLY A 281 20.61 4.69 -21.53
N PRO A 282 20.64 3.71 -22.45
CA PRO A 282 19.59 3.54 -23.45
C PRO A 282 18.27 3.15 -22.80
N GLU A 283 17.16 3.67 -23.31
CA GLU A 283 15.83 3.15 -23.00
C GLU A 283 15.60 1.88 -23.82
N VAL A 284 14.97 0.88 -23.21
CA VAL A 284 14.77 -0.42 -23.85
C VAL A 284 13.28 -0.71 -23.90
N TYR A 285 12.76 -0.85 -25.12
CA TYR A 285 11.37 -1.21 -25.40
C TYR A 285 11.31 -2.63 -25.97
N ALA A 286 10.27 -3.38 -25.61
CA ALA A 286 10.02 -4.75 -26.04
C ALA A 286 8.64 -4.88 -26.66
N GLU A 287 8.58 -5.29 -27.91
CA GLU A 287 7.36 -5.67 -28.62
C GLU A 287 7.27 -7.20 -28.56
N LEU A 288 6.40 -7.69 -27.69
CA LEU A 288 6.35 -9.10 -27.31
C LEU A 288 5.39 -9.89 -28.20
N GLY A 289 5.84 -11.04 -28.71
CA GLY A 289 4.93 -11.99 -29.36
C GLY A 289 4.41 -11.53 -30.73
N LEU A 290 5.20 -10.79 -31.49
CA LEU A 290 4.90 -10.43 -32.87
C LEU A 290 4.76 -11.71 -33.71
N MET A 291 3.53 -12.03 -34.11
CA MET A 291 3.22 -13.22 -34.88
C MET A 291 3.73 -13.10 -36.31
N THR A 292 4.35 -14.17 -36.79
CA THR A 292 4.89 -14.23 -38.15
C THR A 292 4.66 -15.61 -38.75
N GLY A 293 4.34 -15.65 -40.05
CA GLY A 293 4.08 -16.90 -40.75
C GLY A 293 2.70 -17.47 -40.41
N ALA A 294 2.56 -18.79 -40.56
CA ALA A 294 1.30 -19.48 -40.28
C ALA A 294 0.89 -19.29 -38.81
N ALA A 295 -0.39 -18.98 -38.60
CA ALA A 295 -0.97 -18.84 -37.27
C ALA A 295 -0.82 -20.14 -36.47
N ASP A 296 -0.56 -20.01 -35.17
CA ASP A 296 -0.50 -21.16 -34.27
C ASP A 296 -1.87 -21.88 -34.26
N PRO A 297 -1.91 -23.20 -34.56
CA PRO A 297 -3.15 -23.98 -34.52
C PRO A 297 -3.89 -23.90 -33.18
N MET A 298 -3.17 -23.69 -32.07
CA MET A 298 -3.76 -23.57 -30.73
C MET A 298 -4.62 -22.32 -30.56
N MET A 299 -4.43 -21.30 -31.40
CA MET A 299 -5.24 -20.08 -31.38
C MET A 299 -6.53 -20.21 -32.21
N VAL A 300 -6.77 -21.35 -32.86
CA VAL A 300 -8.01 -21.69 -33.56
C VAL A 300 -8.37 -20.71 -34.70
N PHE A 301 -7.38 -20.05 -35.29
CA PHE A 301 -7.59 -19.26 -36.51
C PHE A 301 -8.05 -20.15 -37.68
N PRO A 302 -8.76 -19.58 -38.68
CA PRO A 302 -9.04 -20.28 -39.90
C PRO A 302 -7.76 -20.87 -40.54
N ALA A 303 -7.87 -22.08 -41.08
CA ALA A 303 -6.74 -22.71 -41.75
C ALA A 303 -6.22 -21.82 -42.89
N GLY A 304 -4.89 -21.64 -42.93
CA GLY A 304 -4.23 -20.77 -43.91
C GLY A 304 -4.11 -19.30 -43.50
N THR A 305 -4.56 -18.91 -42.31
CA THR A 305 -4.24 -17.58 -41.76
C THR A 305 -2.71 -17.45 -41.58
N VAL A 306 -2.15 -16.40 -42.18
CA VAL A 306 -0.72 -16.08 -42.12
C VAL A 306 -0.57 -14.64 -41.66
N PHE A 307 0.24 -14.43 -40.64
CA PHE A 307 0.51 -13.11 -40.05
C PHE A 307 1.81 -12.50 -40.58
N THR A 308 1.76 -11.18 -40.79
CA THR A 308 2.92 -10.32 -41.05
C THR A 308 3.05 -9.32 -39.91
N PRO A 309 4.18 -9.29 -39.20
CA PRO A 309 4.38 -8.33 -38.13
C PRO A 309 4.69 -6.94 -38.70
N PHE A 310 4.30 -5.90 -37.97
CA PHE A 310 4.67 -4.51 -38.24
C PHE A 310 5.20 -3.85 -36.96
N SER A 311 6.11 -2.90 -37.14
CA SER A 311 6.56 -1.97 -36.11
C SER A 311 6.80 -0.60 -36.75
N VAL A 312 6.36 0.45 -36.09
CA VAL A 312 6.46 1.84 -36.52
C VAL A 312 7.04 2.63 -35.37
N ALA A 313 8.06 3.42 -35.66
CA ALA A 313 8.74 4.24 -34.67
C ALA A 313 8.68 5.72 -35.05
N ARG A 314 8.38 6.58 -34.08
CA ARG A 314 8.40 8.04 -34.24
C ARG A 314 9.25 8.67 -33.16
N ASN A 315 10.19 9.51 -33.57
CA ASN A 315 10.89 10.39 -32.65
C ASN A 315 9.99 11.58 -32.31
N VAL A 316 9.59 11.74 -31.05
CA VAL A 316 8.73 12.83 -30.58
C VAL A 316 9.51 13.97 -29.91
N SER A 317 10.84 13.91 -29.94
CA SER A 317 11.72 14.93 -29.38
C SER A 317 12.29 15.87 -30.44
N ALA A 318 12.89 16.97 -29.98
CA ALA A 318 13.58 17.95 -30.83
C ALA A 318 15.01 17.52 -31.22
N GLU A 319 15.51 16.41 -30.67
CA GLU A 319 16.86 15.90 -30.91
C GLU A 319 16.80 14.56 -31.66
N PRO A 320 17.82 14.18 -32.46
CA PRO A 320 17.87 12.86 -33.07
C PRO A 320 17.91 11.73 -32.03
N VAL A 321 17.30 10.60 -32.36
CA VAL A 321 17.32 9.38 -31.53
C VAL A 321 17.96 8.25 -32.33
N SER A 322 18.97 7.60 -31.76
CA SER A 322 19.55 6.39 -32.34
C SER A 322 18.84 5.17 -31.77
N VAL A 323 18.46 4.23 -32.64
CA VAL A 323 17.75 3.01 -32.26
C VAL A 323 18.54 1.79 -32.73
N THR A 324 18.80 0.85 -31.81
CA THR A 324 19.41 -0.44 -32.12
C THR A 324 18.38 -1.56 -31.93
N PRO A 325 17.91 -2.20 -33.01
CA PRO A 325 16.96 -3.30 -32.92
C PRO A 325 17.64 -4.65 -32.64
N HIS A 326 16.99 -5.50 -31.84
CA HIS A 326 17.36 -6.88 -31.59
C HIS A 326 16.13 -7.78 -31.71
N LEU A 327 16.26 -8.91 -32.40
CA LEU A 327 15.23 -9.94 -32.47
C LEU A 327 15.56 -11.09 -31.51
N TYR A 328 14.54 -11.60 -30.83
CA TYR A 328 14.60 -12.80 -30.01
C TYR A 328 13.48 -13.77 -30.42
N TRP A 329 13.77 -15.07 -30.43
CA TRP A 329 12.78 -16.10 -30.74
C TRP A 329 13.15 -17.43 -30.06
N MET A 330 12.19 -18.33 -29.97
CA MET A 330 12.41 -19.69 -29.48
C MET A 330 12.64 -20.66 -30.63
N GLN A 331 13.68 -21.50 -30.54
CA GLN A 331 13.93 -22.58 -31.49
C GLN A 331 14.45 -23.81 -30.74
N GLY A 332 13.71 -24.91 -30.81
CA GLY A 332 14.05 -26.15 -30.08
C GLY A 332 14.13 -25.94 -28.57
N ALA A 333 13.15 -25.23 -27.98
CA ALA A 333 13.09 -24.84 -26.57
C ALA A 333 14.25 -23.95 -26.07
N SER A 334 15.13 -23.47 -26.96
CA SER A 334 16.21 -22.54 -26.61
C SER A 334 15.94 -21.15 -27.17
N ALA A 335 16.27 -20.12 -26.40
CA ALA A 335 16.27 -18.74 -26.87
C ALA A 335 17.36 -18.52 -27.92
N ARG A 336 17.02 -17.80 -28.97
CA ARG A 336 17.92 -17.35 -30.04
C ARG A 336 17.77 -15.85 -30.21
N SER A 337 18.81 -15.21 -30.74
CA SER A 337 18.78 -13.79 -31.00
C SER A 337 19.55 -13.39 -32.25
N ALA A 338 19.18 -12.25 -32.81
CA ALA A 338 19.87 -11.59 -33.90
C ALA A 338 19.92 -10.09 -33.64
N ARG A 339 21.13 -9.51 -33.70
CA ARG A 339 21.30 -8.05 -33.68
C ARG A 339 21.09 -7.51 -35.08
N LEU A 340 20.29 -6.46 -35.21
CA LEU A 340 19.97 -5.84 -36.47
C LEU A 340 20.74 -4.53 -36.66
N ALA A 341 20.72 -3.99 -37.88
CA ALA A 341 21.40 -2.74 -38.19
C ALA A 341 20.76 -1.58 -37.42
N PRO A 342 21.55 -0.75 -36.71
CA PRO A 342 21.03 0.43 -36.04
C PRO A 342 20.61 1.49 -37.06
N PHE A 343 19.66 2.34 -36.68
CA PHE A 343 19.19 3.47 -37.48
C PHE A 343 19.03 4.73 -36.60
N SER A 344 18.78 5.87 -37.22
CA SER A 344 18.60 7.15 -36.53
C SER A 344 17.33 7.83 -37.01
N LEU A 345 16.46 8.20 -36.08
CA LEU A 345 15.27 8.99 -36.34
C LEU A 345 15.56 10.47 -36.08
N LEU A 346 15.43 11.29 -37.12
CA LEU A 346 15.52 12.74 -36.99
C LEU A 346 14.33 13.29 -36.18
N PRO A 347 14.44 14.52 -35.64
CA PRO A 347 13.37 15.14 -34.86
C PRO A 347 12.01 15.06 -35.55
N PHE A 348 10.99 14.64 -34.81
CA PHE A 348 9.59 14.52 -35.27
C PHE A 348 9.30 13.56 -36.43
N ARG A 349 10.32 12.85 -36.94
CA ARG A 349 10.17 11.88 -38.04
C ARG A 349 9.61 10.53 -37.56
N ALA A 350 8.90 9.87 -38.46
CA ALA A 350 8.36 8.53 -38.28
C ALA A 350 8.90 7.58 -39.36
N GLU A 351 9.11 6.32 -39.00
CA GLU A 351 9.62 5.28 -39.88
C GLU A 351 8.94 3.94 -39.60
N THR A 352 8.57 3.22 -40.66
CA THR A 352 8.11 1.84 -40.57
C THR A 352 9.32 0.90 -40.62
N LEU A 353 9.47 0.07 -39.61
CA LEU A 353 10.53 -0.93 -39.57
C LEU A 353 10.14 -2.06 -40.53
N ASN A 354 11.01 -2.37 -41.49
CA ASN A 354 10.80 -3.46 -42.45
C ASN A 354 11.07 -4.83 -41.79
N LEU A 355 10.17 -5.25 -40.89
CA LEU A 355 10.28 -6.50 -40.14
C LEU A 355 10.42 -7.74 -41.05
N PRO A 356 9.71 -7.88 -42.18
CA PRO A 356 9.93 -9.01 -43.09
C PRO A 356 11.38 -9.11 -43.58
N SER A 357 12.02 -7.98 -43.90
CA SER A 357 13.43 -7.97 -44.31
C SER A 357 14.37 -8.24 -43.15
N MET A 358 14.03 -7.79 -41.95
CA MET A 358 14.79 -8.08 -40.72
C MET A 358 14.73 -9.57 -40.37
N LEU A 359 13.55 -10.19 -40.46
CA LEU A 359 13.36 -11.64 -40.27
C LEU A 359 14.15 -12.43 -41.33
N LEU A 360 14.09 -12.02 -42.60
CA LEU A 360 14.89 -12.64 -43.66
C LEU A 360 16.39 -12.56 -43.35
N THR A 361 16.87 -11.40 -42.90
CA THR A 361 18.28 -11.18 -42.52
C THR A 361 18.69 -12.06 -41.32
N ALA A 362 17.77 -12.32 -40.40
CA ALA A 362 17.97 -13.23 -39.27
C ALA A 362 17.85 -14.72 -39.65
N GLY A 363 17.56 -15.06 -40.92
CA GLY A 363 17.36 -16.44 -41.37
C GLY A 363 16.00 -17.03 -41.00
N LEU A 364 14.99 -16.17 -40.76
CA LEU A 364 13.66 -16.53 -40.27
C LEU A 364 12.55 -16.38 -41.33
N SER A 365 12.88 -16.46 -42.62
CA SER A 365 11.91 -16.25 -43.70
C SER A 365 10.76 -17.27 -43.75
N THR A 366 10.98 -18.47 -43.20
CA THR A 366 9.96 -19.52 -43.08
C THR A 366 9.60 -19.81 -41.63
N PHE A 367 9.98 -18.93 -40.71
CA PHE A 367 9.66 -19.09 -39.30
C PHE A 367 8.16 -18.86 -39.10
N ASN A 368 7.54 -19.76 -38.35
CA ASN A 368 6.15 -19.65 -37.90
C ASN A 368 6.20 -19.54 -36.37
N VAL A 369 5.14 -19.02 -35.74
CA VAL A 369 5.02 -18.69 -34.30
C VAL A 369 5.17 -17.18 -34.09
N SER A 370 6.10 -16.75 -33.23
CA SER A 370 6.21 -15.35 -32.80
C SER A 370 7.63 -14.98 -32.45
N VAL A 371 7.94 -13.69 -32.58
CA VAL A 371 9.24 -13.10 -32.23
C VAL A 371 9.04 -11.97 -31.23
N THR A 372 10.08 -11.68 -30.46
CA THR A 372 10.17 -10.49 -29.62
C THR A 372 11.14 -9.51 -30.28
N LEU A 373 10.68 -8.28 -30.56
CA LEU A 373 11.54 -7.19 -31.04
C LEU A 373 11.91 -6.28 -29.87
N ILE A 374 13.20 -6.08 -29.65
CA ILE A 374 13.73 -5.14 -28.68
C ILE A 374 14.30 -3.92 -29.40
N LEU A 375 13.94 -2.73 -28.94
CA LEU A 375 14.43 -1.45 -29.46
C LEU A 375 15.20 -0.74 -28.34
N GLU A 376 16.52 -0.69 -28.47
CA GLU A 376 17.39 0.10 -27.59
C GLU A 376 17.52 1.51 -28.15
N ALA A 377 16.90 2.49 -27.50
CA ALA A 377 16.87 3.89 -27.90
C ALA A 377 17.89 4.72 -27.11
N GLN A 378 18.74 5.45 -27.81
CA GLN A 378 19.68 6.42 -27.27
C GLN A 378 19.25 7.83 -27.71
N GLY A 379 18.77 8.61 -26.74
CA GLY A 379 18.23 9.95 -26.98
C GLY A 379 17.78 10.62 -25.69
N GLN A 380 16.92 11.63 -25.81
CA GLN A 380 16.20 12.12 -24.63
C GLN A 380 15.29 10.99 -24.09
N PRO A 381 15.12 10.85 -22.76
CA PRO A 381 14.17 9.90 -22.23
C PRO A 381 12.78 10.10 -22.82
N ARG A 382 12.09 9.02 -23.16
CA ARG A 382 10.73 8.98 -23.70
C ARG A 382 10.61 9.72 -25.04
N SER A 383 11.70 9.76 -25.80
CA SER A 383 11.74 10.38 -27.13
C SER A 383 11.18 9.48 -28.23
N LEU A 384 10.98 8.19 -27.96
CA LEU A 384 10.43 7.24 -28.91
C LEU A 384 8.96 6.95 -28.61
N LEU A 385 8.12 7.13 -29.62
CA LEU A 385 6.75 6.63 -29.66
C LEU A 385 6.77 5.43 -30.61
N LEU A 386 6.10 4.34 -30.25
CA LEU A 386 6.11 3.09 -31.01
C LEU A 386 4.67 2.60 -31.32
N ALA A 387 4.50 1.84 -32.39
CA ALA A 387 3.26 1.10 -32.65
C ALA A 387 3.64 -0.21 -33.30
N SER A 388 3.12 -1.32 -32.79
CA SER A 388 3.50 -2.64 -33.26
C SER A 388 2.35 -3.62 -33.21
N GLY A 389 2.51 -4.71 -33.94
CA GLY A 389 1.52 -5.76 -33.96
C GLY A 389 1.73 -6.74 -35.10
N SER A 390 0.69 -7.51 -35.39
CA SER A 390 0.68 -8.48 -36.47
C SER A 390 -0.66 -8.44 -37.18
N VAL A 391 -0.60 -8.44 -38.51
CA VAL A 391 -1.79 -8.34 -39.36
C VAL A 391 -1.81 -9.54 -40.29
N ASP A 392 -2.97 -10.17 -40.46
CA ASP A 392 -3.09 -11.27 -41.40
C ASP A 392 -3.08 -10.79 -42.86
N GLN A 393 -2.89 -11.70 -43.81
CA GLN A 393 -2.83 -11.37 -45.24
C GLN A 393 -4.09 -10.68 -45.79
N LYS A 394 -5.23 -10.74 -45.09
CA LYS A 394 -6.49 -10.10 -45.49
C LYS A 394 -6.77 -8.78 -44.76
N ASN A 395 -5.87 -8.35 -43.87
CA ASN A 395 -6.03 -7.17 -43.02
C ASN A 395 -7.26 -7.20 -42.10
N THR A 396 -7.84 -8.38 -41.86
CA THR A 396 -9.03 -8.54 -41.02
C THR A 396 -8.65 -8.80 -39.57
N TYR A 397 -7.55 -9.51 -39.31
CA TYR A 397 -7.06 -9.80 -37.97
C TYR A 397 -5.89 -8.89 -37.63
N VAL A 398 -6.13 -7.88 -36.80
CA VAL A 398 -5.10 -6.96 -36.32
C VAL A 398 -4.79 -7.24 -34.85
N PHE A 399 -3.63 -7.81 -34.58
CA PHE A 399 -3.10 -8.07 -33.25
C PHE A 399 -2.15 -6.96 -32.84
N GLN A 400 -2.67 -5.94 -32.18
CA GLN A 400 -1.84 -4.88 -31.62
C GLN A 400 -1.01 -5.44 -30.47
N VAL A 401 0.30 -5.22 -30.54
CA VAL A 401 1.25 -5.52 -29.48
C VAL A 401 1.69 -4.19 -28.91
N LEU A 402 1.44 -3.95 -27.63
CA LEU A 402 1.86 -2.72 -26.99
C LEU A 402 3.34 -2.83 -26.61
N PRO A 403 4.19 -1.88 -27.02
CA PRO A 403 5.58 -1.84 -26.60
C PRO A 403 5.68 -1.75 -25.06
N ARG A 404 6.55 -2.56 -24.48
CA ARG A 404 6.77 -2.67 -23.02
C ARG A 404 8.18 -2.24 -22.66
N GLY A 405 8.32 -1.37 -21.65
CA GLY A 405 9.60 -0.97 -21.10
C GLY A 405 10.24 -2.14 -20.36
N VAL A 406 11.52 -2.36 -20.60
CA VAL A 406 12.28 -3.46 -19.99
C VAL A 406 12.95 -2.95 -18.73
N GLN A 407 12.40 -3.33 -17.58
CA GLN A 407 12.89 -2.89 -16.29
C GLN A 407 12.40 -3.77 -15.15
N GLU A 408 13.09 -3.66 -14.01
CA GLU A 408 12.68 -4.31 -12.78
C GLU A 408 11.28 -3.84 -12.33
N SER A 409 10.52 -4.77 -11.77
CA SER A 409 9.24 -4.55 -11.11
C SER A 409 8.99 -5.67 -10.12
N ALA A 410 8.21 -5.43 -9.08
CA ALA A 410 7.88 -6.50 -8.15
C ALA A 410 6.77 -7.42 -8.67
N ALA A 411 5.80 -6.83 -9.36
CA ALA A 411 4.79 -7.55 -10.10
C ALA A 411 4.25 -6.70 -11.24
N LYS A 412 3.61 -7.37 -12.21
CA LYS A 412 2.80 -6.72 -13.23
C LYS A 412 1.41 -7.33 -13.22
N THR A 413 0.39 -6.49 -13.34
CA THR A 413 -0.99 -6.95 -13.35
C THR A 413 -1.74 -6.56 -14.61
N VAL A 414 -2.35 -7.55 -15.25
CA VAL A 414 -3.29 -7.46 -16.37
C VAL A 414 -4.69 -7.14 -15.84
N SER A 415 -5.29 -6.08 -16.35
CA SER A 415 -6.56 -5.59 -15.82
C SER A 415 -7.75 -6.51 -16.11
N TYR A 416 -7.70 -7.29 -17.18
CA TYR A 416 -8.79 -8.16 -17.57
C TYR A 416 -8.32 -9.33 -18.44
N TRP A 417 -9.01 -10.46 -18.37
CA TRP A 417 -8.94 -11.55 -19.34
C TRP A 417 -10.33 -12.10 -19.61
N SER A 418 -10.53 -12.73 -20.77
CA SER A 418 -11.81 -13.30 -21.22
C SER A 418 -11.57 -14.61 -21.99
N THR A 419 -12.40 -15.62 -21.72
CA THR A 419 -12.54 -16.84 -22.53
C THR A 419 -13.99 -17.08 -22.98
N GLY A 420 -14.87 -16.10 -22.72
CA GLY A 420 -16.31 -16.18 -22.97
C GLY A 420 -16.69 -15.68 -24.36
N ASN A 421 -17.85 -16.09 -24.88
CA ASN A 421 -18.42 -15.55 -26.13
C ASN A 421 -17.48 -15.63 -27.37
N GLY A 422 -16.61 -16.64 -27.40
CA GLY A 422 -15.62 -16.86 -28.46
C GLY A 422 -14.35 -16.00 -28.32
N ASP A 423 -14.21 -15.27 -27.23
CA ASP A 423 -12.97 -14.60 -26.85
C ASP A 423 -11.98 -15.62 -26.26
N ASP A 424 -10.70 -15.32 -26.35
CA ASP A 424 -9.63 -15.94 -25.57
C ASP A 424 -8.55 -14.90 -25.28
N THR A 425 -7.81 -15.08 -24.19
CA THR A 425 -6.71 -14.18 -23.82
C THR A 425 -5.38 -14.90 -24.00
N MET A 426 -4.57 -14.36 -24.90
CA MET A 426 -3.18 -14.76 -25.09
C MET A 426 -2.28 -13.96 -24.17
N VAL A 427 -1.35 -14.64 -23.51
CA VAL A 427 -0.36 -14.04 -22.62
C VAL A 427 1.03 -14.34 -23.18
N THR A 428 1.85 -13.30 -23.36
CA THR A 428 3.26 -13.41 -23.76
C THR A 428 4.16 -12.87 -22.66
N ILE A 429 5.09 -13.71 -22.20
CA ILE A 429 6.06 -13.36 -21.16
C ILE A 429 7.47 -13.56 -21.72
N TRP A 430 8.32 -12.56 -21.54
CA TRP A 430 9.73 -12.63 -21.91
C TRP A 430 10.62 -12.35 -20.70
N ASN A 431 11.66 -13.17 -20.52
CA ASN A 431 12.72 -12.98 -19.53
C ASN A 431 13.86 -12.15 -20.15
N PRO A 432 14.03 -10.87 -19.78
CA PRO A 432 15.11 -10.03 -20.27
C PRO A 432 16.48 -10.35 -19.64
N ALA A 433 16.56 -11.20 -18.60
CA ALA A 433 17.82 -11.50 -17.94
C ALA A 433 18.67 -12.52 -18.74
N ASP A 434 19.98 -12.46 -18.53
CA ASP A 434 20.98 -13.43 -18.99
C ASP A 434 21.13 -14.62 -18.02
N GLU A 435 20.07 -14.89 -17.25
CA GLU A 435 19.93 -16.05 -16.37
C GLU A 435 18.45 -16.43 -16.24
N ALA A 436 18.20 -17.65 -15.79
CA ALA A 436 16.84 -18.15 -15.63
C ALA A 436 16.11 -17.42 -14.48
N GLN A 437 14.80 -17.27 -14.62
CA GLN A 437 13.92 -16.73 -13.59
C GLN A 437 12.65 -17.59 -13.47
N ASP A 438 12.16 -17.69 -12.25
CA ASP A 438 10.90 -18.35 -11.93
C ASP A 438 9.85 -17.31 -11.54
N TYR A 439 8.65 -17.46 -12.08
CA TYR A 439 7.53 -16.56 -11.86
C TYR A 439 6.29 -17.34 -11.45
N ARG A 440 5.40 -16.66 -10.76
CA ARG A 440 4.04 -17.10 -10.48
C ARG A 440 3.05 -16.22 -11.23
N PHE A 441 2.31 -16.83 -12.17
CA PHE A 441 1.22 -16.16 -12.86
C PHE A 441 -0.12 -16.53 -12.22
N THR A 442 -0.75 -15.59 -11.54
CA THR A 442 -1.98 -15.79 -10.78
C THR A 442 -3.18 -15.25 -11.57
N LEU A 443 -4.15 -16.11 -11.85
CA LEU A 443 -5.45 -15.74 -12.41
C LEU A 443 -6.43 -15.51 -11.25
N PHE A 444 -7.01 -14.33 -11.17
CA PHE A 444 -8.06 -13.97 -10.21
C PHE A 444 -9.42 -13.98 -10.91
N PHE A 445 -10.44 -14.52 -10.25
CA PHE A 445 -11.80 -14.57 -10.77
C PHE A 445 -12.81 -14.58 -9.61
N ALA A 446 -14.10 -14.39 -9.94
CA ALA A 446 -15.16 -14.47 -8.93
C ALA A 446 -15.14 -15.82 -8.22
N GLY A 447 -14.89 -15.82 -6.91
CA GLY A 447 -14.87 -17.01 -6.06
C GLY A 447 -13.49 -17.64 -5.85
N GLY A 448 -12.40 -17.13 -6.44
CA GLY A 448 -11.08 -17.70 -6.17
C GLY A 448 -9.92 -17.16 -7.00
N HIS A 449 -8.83 -17.93 -6.98
CA HIS A 449 -7.64 -17.70 -7.78
C HIS A 449 -7.03 -19.03 -8.23
N TYR A 450 -6.13 -18.96 -9.21
CA TYR A 450 -5.36 -20.10 -9.71
C TYR A 450 -3.92 -19.66 -10.02
N ARG A 451 -2.93 -20.45 -9.58
CA ARG A 451 -1.50 -20.15 -9.75
C ARG A 451 -0.83 -21.06 -10.77
N LEU A 452 -0.37 -20.45 -11.87
CA LEU A 452 0.43 -21.12 -12.89
C LEU A 452 1.93 -20.85 -12.65
N PRO A 453 2.74 -21.87 -12.34
CA PRO A 453 4.19 -21.71 -12.26
C PRO A 453 4.80 -21.52 -13.66
N ILE A 454 5.74 -20.58 -13.77
CA ILE A 454 6.40 -20.24 -15.03
C ILE A 454 7.90 -20.16 -14.82
N HIS A 455 8.62 -21.13 -15.35
CA HIS A 455 10.07 -21.09 -15.49
C HIS A 455 10.46 -20.54 -16.86
N LEU A 456 11.37 -19.58 -16.92
CA LEU A 456 11.96 -19.09 -18.17
C LEU A 456 13.48 -19.08 -18.08
N GLU A 457 14.11 -19.78 -19.02
CA GLU A 457 15.55 -19.69 -19.27
C GLU A 457 15.97 -18.25 -19.65
N ALA A 458 17.28 -18.00 -19.65
CA ALA A 458 17.85 -16.72 -20.07
C ALA A 458 17.31 -16.31 -21.46
N ARG A 459 16.81 -15.07 -21.59
CA ARG A 459 16.28 -14.50 -22.84
C ARG A 459 15.08 -15.26 -23.45
N ALA A 460 14.48 -16.21 -22.73
CA ALA A 460 13.39 -17.03 -23.25
C ALA A 460 12.03 -16.30 -23.23
N THR A 461 11.18 -16.66 -24.19
CA THR A 461 9.78 -16.23 -24.27
C THR A 461 8.85 -17.43 -24.08
N ARG A 462 7.74 -17.23 -23.38
CA ARG A 462 6.62 -18.18 -23.32
C ARG A 462 5.33 -17.49 -23.73
N VAL A 463 4.56 -18.16 -24.56
CA VAL A 463 3.21 -17.77 -24.98
C VAL A 463 2.25 -18.87 -24.53
N PHE A 464 1.09 -18.50 -23.98
CA PHE A 464 0.03 -19.43 -23.64
C PHE A 464 -1.33 -18.74 -23.66
N ASN A 465 -2.39 -19.54 -23.77
CA ASN A 465 -3.78 -19.07 -23.72
C ASN A 465 -4.43 -19.40 -22.37
N ILE A 466 -5.31 -18.51 -21.90
CA ILE A 466 -6.04 -18.74 -20.65
C ILE A 466 -7.07 -19.86 -20.85
N SER A 467 -7.71 -19.97 -22.01
CA SER A 467 -8.65 -21.07 -22.29
C SER A 467 -8.01 -22.45 -22.13
N GLU A 468 -6.77 -22.64 -22.58
CA GLU A 468 -6.02 -23.88 -22.42
C GLU A 468 -5.75 -24.19 -20.94
N THR A 469 -5.37 -23.17 -20.18
CA THR A 469 -5.14 -23.30 -18.73
C THR A 469 -6.41 -23.78 -18.03
N ILE A 470 -7.57 -23.23 -18.39
CA ILE A 470 -8.88 -23.67 -17.87
C ILE A 470 -9.16 -25.10 -18.33
N GLN A 471 -9.02 -25.42 -19.61
CA GLN A 471 -9.39 -26.73 -20.15
C GLN A 471 -8.57 -27.89 -19.58
N ASN A 472 -7.29 -27.65 -19.24
CA ASN A 472 -6.42 -28.68 -18.69
C ASN A 472 -6.88 -29.16 -17.30
N GLN A 473 -7.64 -28.33 -16.55
CA GLN A 473 -8.18 -28.67 -15.22
C GLN A 473 -7.12 -29.25 -14.25
N ILE A 474 -5.87 -28.83 -14.40
CA ILE A 474 -4.76 -29.21 -13.53
C ILE A 474 -4.87 -28.34 -12.26
N PRO A 475 -4.91 -28.92 -11.04
CA PRO A 475 -4.86 -28.13 -9.83
C PRO A 475 -3.53 -27.39 -9.65
N ASP A 476 -3.56 -26.19 -9.09
CA ASP A 476 -2.35 -25.47 -8.70
C ASP A 476 -1.72 -26.04 -7.42
N GLU A 477 -0.65 -25.39 -6.94
CA GLU A 477 0.06 -25.78 -5.71
C GLU A 477 -0.81 -25.81 -4.45
N ASP A 478 -1.91 -25.03 -4.44
CA ASP A 478 -2.88 -24.94 -3.35
C ASP A 478 -4.09 -25.87 -3.57
N GLY A 479 -4.11 -26.63 -4.67
CA GLY A 479 -5.20 -27.52 -5.06
C GLY A 479 -6.39 -26.81 -5.73
N ASN A 480 -6.26 -25.52 -6.08
CA ASN A 480 -7.30 -24.78 -6.77
C ASN A 480 -7.33 -25.16 -8.26
N ILE A 481 -8.53 -25.17 -8.83
CA ILE A 481 -8.76 -25.24 -10.28
C ILE A 481 -9.58 -24.03 -10.70
N ILE A 482 -9.49 -23.65 -11.98
CA ILE A 482 -10.41 -22.68 -12.56
C ILE A 482 -11.67 -23.44 -13.00
N PRO A 483 -12.86 -23.17 -12.43
CA PRO A 483 -14.08 -23.82 -12.86
C PRO A 483 -14.36 -23.51 -14.34
N ALA A 484 -14.78 -24.51 -15.12
CA ALA A 484 -15.05 -24.34 -16.55
C ALA A 484 -16.14 -23.30 -16.88
N SER A 485 -16.97 -22.92 -15.90
CA SER A 485 -17.97 -21.86 -16.02
C SER A 485 -17.42 -20.44 -15.84
N VAL A 486 -16.17 -20.31 -15.38
CA VAL A 486 -15.50 -19.02 -15.23
C VAL A 486 -14.90 -18.63 -16.57
N HIS A 487 -15.31 -17.46 -17.07
CA HIS A 487 -14.91 -16.98 -18.39
C HIS A 487 -14.20 -15.63 -18.36
N GLU A 488 -13.99 -15.05 -17.19
CA GLU A 488 -13.39 -13.74 -17.05
C GLU A 488 -12.73 -13.54 -15.68
N GLY A 489 -11.83 -12.57 -15.63
CA GLY A 489 -11.13 -12.21 -14.41
C GLY A 489 -10.00 -11.21 -14.65
N SER A 490 -9.04 -11.15 -13.73
CA SER A 490 -7.78 -10.40 -13.87
C SER A 490 -6.57 -11.30 -13.62
N ALA A 491 -5.34 -10.85 -13.91
CA ALA A 491 -4.16 -11.71 -13.79
C ALA A 491 -2.89 -10.96 -13.38
N LYS A 492 -2.10 -11.51 -12.46
CA LYS A 492 -0.84 -10.92 -11.97
C LYS A 492 0.34 -11.85 -12.23
N ILE A 493 1.48 -11.31 -12.65
CA ILE A 493 2.78 -12.00 -12.62
C ILE A 493 3.64 -11.41 -11.50
N ALA A 494 4.19 -12.27 -10.64
CA ALA A 494 5.09 -11.91 -9.55
C ALA A 494 6.20 -12.95 -9.41
N GLY A 495 7.17 -12.68 -8.54
CA GLY A 495 8.16 -13.68 -8.13
C GLY A 495 7.53 -14.86 -7.37
N VAL A 496 8.20 -16.00 -7.35
CA VAL A 496 7.69 -17.23 -6.71
C VAL A 496 7.77 -17.18 -5.20
N HIS A 497 8.70 -16.41 -4.63
CA HIS A 497 8.95 -16.37 -3.19
C HIS A 497 7.99 -15.42 -2.46
N ALA A 498 7.65 -14.28 -3.08
CA ALA A 498 6.69 -13.32 -2.54
C ALA A 498 6.15 -12.36 -3.62
N ASP A 499 5.03 -11.71 -3.32
CA ASP A 499 4.42 -10.71 -4.23
C ASP A 499 5.21 -9.39 -4.31
N ASN A 500 6.16 -9.19 -3.41
CA ASN A 500 7.08 -8.05 -3.40
C ASN A 500 8.53 -8.45 -3.72
N GLU A 501 8.74 -9.63 -4.27
CA GLU A 501 10.02 -10.03 -4.84
C GLU A 501 10.27 -9.19 -6.10
N ASP A 502 11.40 -8.48 -6.15
CA ASP A 502 11.81 -7.79 -7.37
C ASP A 502 12.05 -8.85 -8.47
N ILE A 503 11.47 -8.63 -9.64
CA ILE A 503 11.63 -9.47 -10.83
C ILE A 503 11.97 -8.61 -12.06
N LEU A 504 12.64 -9.20 -13.06
CA LEU A 504 12.87 -8.56 -14.34
C LEU A 504 12.08 -9.31 -15.41
N VAL A 505 10.92 -8.79 -15.81
CA VAL A 505 10.04 -9.44 -16.78
C VAL A 505 9.37 -8.42 -17.69
N ALA A 506 9.17 -8.79 -18.95
CA ALA A 506 8.27 -8.08 -19.85
C ALA A 506 7.04 -8.96 -20.10
N LEU A 507 5.85 -8.37 -20.00
CA LEU A 507 4.56 -9.05 -20.11
C LEU A 507 3.67 -8.26 -21.06
N ASP A 508 3.05 -8.95 -22.01
CA ASP A 508 1.91 -8.44 -22.78
C ASP A 508 0.75 -9.44 -22.77
N ALA A 509 -0.46 -8.94 -22.87
CA ALA A 509 -1.67 -9.74 -22.88
C ALA A 509 -2.75 -9.09 -23.75
N GLY A 510 -3.36 -9.90 -24.61
CA GLY A 510 -4.41 -9.45 -25.53
C GLY A 510 -5.55 -10.45 -25.58
N THR A 511 -6.78 -9.93 -25.60
CA THR A 511 -7.97 -10.74 -25.84
C THR A 511 -8.38 -10.67 -27.28
N TYR A 512 -8.45 -11.82 -27.92
CA TYR A 512 -8.85 -11.94 -29.31
C TYR A 512 -10.13 -12.75 -29.44
N ASN A 513 -10.89 -12.46 -30.50
CA ASN A 513 -12.05 -13.24 -30.89
C ASN A 513 -11.91 -13.62 -32.35
N VAL A 514 -11.60 -14.87 -32.63
CA VAL A 514 -11.38 -15.35 -34.00
C VAL A 514 -12.63 -15.20 -34.86
N ARG A 515 -13.82 -15.39 -34.29
CA ARG A 515 -15.08 -15.34 -35.06
C ARG A 515 -15.46 -13.92 -35.47
N LYS A 516 -15.16 -12.95 -34.62
CA LYS A 516 -15.42 -11.52 -34.86
C LYS A 516 -14.22 -10.80 -35.48
N ALA A 517 -13.08 -11.49 -35.62
CA ALA A 517 -11.80 -10.95 -36.04
C ALA A 517 -11.34 -9.69 -35.28
N THR A 518 -11.66 -9.61 -33.99
CA THR A 518 -11.30 -8.47 -33.12
C THR A 518 -10.18 -8.85 -32.16
N CYS A 519 -9.26 -7.94 -31.88
CA CYS A 519 -8.29 -8.05 -30.79
C CYS A 519 -8.30 -6.79 -29.94
N SER A 520 -8.38 -6.96 -28.63
CA SER A 520 -8.30 -5.90 -27.62
C SER A 520 -7.07 -6.12 -26.76
N TYR A 521 -6.53 -5.05 -26.22
CA TYR A 521 -5.52 -5.10 -25.18
C TYR A 521 -6.12 -4.50 -23.90
N TYR A 522 -5.58 -4.93 -22.78
CA TYR A 522 -5.96 -4.41 -21.47
C TYR A 522 -4.79 -3.70 -20.81
N CYS A 523 -5.10 -2.94 -19.76
CA CYS A 523 -4.04 -2.24 -19.06
C CYS A 523 -3.17 -3.24 -18.34
N ILE A 524 -1.86 -3.02 -18.43
CA ILE A 524 -0.89 -3.72 -17.62
C ILE A 524 -0.28 -2.68 -16.70
N SER A 525 -0.56 -2.81 -15.41
CA SER A 525 0.02 -1.96 -14.38
C SER A 525 1.25 -2.61 -13.78
N CYS A 526 2.22 -1.80 -13.36
CA CYS A 526 3.26 -2.28 -12.47
C CYS A 526 2.80 -2.09 -11.03
N ASP A 527 2.88 -3.15 -10.24
CA ASP A 527 2.57 -3.10 -8.83
C ASP A 527 3.79 -2.64 -8.06
N GLY A 528 3.55 -1.87 -7.01
CA GLY A 528 4.61 -1.26 -6.25
C GLY A 528 4.08 -0.40 -5.12
N GLU A 529 5.02 0.34 -4.52
CA GLU A 529 4.74 1.20 -3.38
C GLU A 529 3.90 2.42 -3.80
N ILE A 530 2.93 2.78 -2.95
CA ILE A 530 2.16 4.02 -3.08
C ILE A 530 2.55 5.07 -2.05
N LEU A 531 3.01 4.62 -0.87
CA LEU A 531 3.47 5.47 0.23
C LEU A 531 4.24 4.61 1.25
N ALA A 532 5.05 5.29 2.05
CA ALA A 532 5.71 4.72 3.21
C ALA A 532 5.44 5.56 4.45
N TYR A 533 5.45 4.91 5.60
CA TYR A 533 5.25 5.58 6.88
C TYR A 533 6.03 4.88 7.98
N VAL A 534 6.34 5.65 9.02
CA VAL A 534 6.90 5.09 10.24
C VAL A 534 5.74 4.55 11.05
N VAL A 535 5.72 3.23 11.29
CA VAL A 535 4.81 2.65 12.26
C VAL A 535 5.29 3.08 13.63
N ILE A 536 4.62 4.10 14.14
CA ILE A 536 4.73 4.53 15.52
C ILE A 536 3.50 3.99 16.21
N THR A 537 3.65 2.88 16.92
CA THR A 537 2.75 2.65 18.05
C THR A 537 2.92 3.86 18.96
N PRO A 538 1.87 4.63 19.33
CA PRO A 538 2.04 5.82 20.15
C PRO A 538 2.82 5.44 21.39
N PHE A 539 4.10 5.77 21.40
CA PHE A 539 5.00 5.34 22.43
C PHE A 539 5.50 6.57 23.13
N SER A 540 5.39 6.49 24.43
CA SER A 540 6.04 7.39 25.31
C SER A 540 7.06 6.56 26.06
N MET A 541 8.33 6.90 25.91
CA MET A 541 9.43 6.19 26.54
C MET A 541 9.98 7.01 27.69
N ALA A 542 10.49 6.36 28.73
CA ALA A 542 11.22 7.07 29.77
C ALA A 542 12.60 7.54 29.24
N LYS A 543 13.11 8.65 29.79
CA LYS A 543 14.51 9.06 29.61
C LYS A 543 15.46 7.88 29.90
N GLY A 544 16.43 7.66 29.01
CA GLY A 544 17.40 6.58 29.09
C GLY A 544 16.91 5.21 28.63
N SER A 545 15.61 5.05 28.33
CA SER A 545 15.09 3.82 27.71
C SER A 545 15.34 3.84 26.19
N THR A 546 15.01 2.72 25.54
CA THR A 546 15.02 2.59 24.08
C THR A 546 13.67 2.12 23.55
N ASN A 547 13.33 2.43 22.30
CA ASN A 547 12.19 1.83 21.61
C ASN A 547 12.50 1.59 20.12
N GLN A 548 12.00 0.51 19.56
CA GLN A 548 12.22 0.14 18.17
C GLN A 548 11.08 0.68 17.29
N LEU A 549 11.42 1.53 16.32
CA LEU A 549 10.51 1.92 15.25
C LEU A 549 10.58 0.94 14.09
N SER A 550 9.48 0.85 13.34
CA SER A 550 9.41 0.11 12.10
C SER A 550 9.10 1.06 10.95
N PHE A 551 9.70 0.82 9.80
CA PHE A 551 9.40 1.53 8.56
C PHE A 551 8.59 0.58 7.68
N THR A 552 7.46 1.05 7.18
CA THR A 552 6.53 0.22 6.42
C THR A 552 6.20 0.87 5.10
N ASP A 553 6.31 0.07 4.04
CA ASP A 553 5.87 0.40 2.69
C ASP A 553 4.47 -0.15 2.48
N LYS A 554 3.60 0.67 1.92
CA LYS A 554 2.25 0.29 1.54
C LYS A 554 2.15 0.26 0.02
N TRP A 555 1.59 -0.83 -0.48
CA TRP A 555 1.54 -1.12 -1.90
C TRP A 555 0.16 -0.87 -2.48
N ASN A 556 0.09 -0.71 -3.80
CA ASN A 556 -1.16 -0.46 -4.52
C ASN A 556 -2.22 -1.56 -4.32
N THR A 557 -1.76 -2.79 -4.05
CA THR A 557 -2.62 -3.94 -3.74
C THR A 557 -3.25 -3.90 -2.35
N GLY A 558 -2.84 -2.94 -1.51
CA GLY A 558 -3.24 -2.82 -0.11
C GLY A 558 -2.31 -3.55 0.87
N SER A 559 -1.44 -4.43 0.36
CA SER A 559 -0.43 -5.13 1.15
C SER A 559 0.60 -4.17 1.74
N GLN A 560 1.17 -4.55 2.89
CA GLN A 560 2.12 -3.75 3.64
C GLN A 560 3.35 -4.59 3.98
N PHE A 561 4.54 -4.02 3.81
CA PHE A 561 5.81 -4.72 3.99
C PHE A 561 6.74 -3.91 4.88
N SER A 562 7.43 -4.59 5.81
CA SER A 562 8.45 -3.95 6.62
C SER A 562 9.70 -3.72 5.79
N THR A 563 10.12 -2.47 5.70
CA THR A 563 11.21 -2.05 4.84
C THR A 563 12.37 -1.48 5.64
N THR A 564 13.44 -1.15 4.94
CA THR A 564 14.66 -0.57 5.50
C THR A 564 14.82 0.87 5.07
N GLY A 565 15.48 1.68 5.89
CA GLY A 565 15.65 3.09 5.58
C GLY A 565 16.74 3.75 6.41
N THR A 566 17.13 4.95 5.97
CA THR A 566 17.97 5.86 6.73
C THR A 566 17.10 6.67 7.69
N TRP A 567 17.46 6.67 8.96
CA TRP A 567 16.65 7.29 10.02
C TRP A 567 17.24 8.61 10.51
N THR A 568 16.37 9.57 10.78
CA THR A 568 16.73 10.88 11.35
C THR A 568 15.74 11.28 12.44
N SER A 569 16.19 12.09 13.38
CA SER A 569 15.37 12.71 14.43
C SER A 569 15.34 14.22 14.23
N SER A 570 14.16 14.83 14.33
CA SER A 570 14.00 16.27 14.26
C SER A 570 14.64 17.00 15.45
N GLN A 571 14.86 16.30 16.57
CA GLN A 571 15.40 16.89 17.79
C GLN A 571 16.22 15.88 18.60
N THR A 572 17.51 15.75 18.24
CA THR A 572 18.45 14.81 18.87
C THR A 572 18.72 15.09 20.36
N SER A 573 18.49 16.32 20.83
CA SER A 573 18.55 16.65 22.25
C SER A 573 17.41 16.03 23.07
N VAL A 574 16.28 15.69 22.45
CA VAL A 574 15.14 14.99 23.07
C VAL A 574 15.30 13.49 22.90
N ALA A 575 15.52 13.03 21.67
CA ALA A 575 15.70 11.61 21.37
C ALA A 575 16.59 11.42 20.13
N THR A 576 17.50 10.45 20.20
CA THR A 576 18.33 10.02 19.06
C THR A 576 17.75 8.76 18.44
N VAL A 577 17.97 8.55 17.15
CA VAL A 577 17.63 7.30 16.46
C VAL A 577 18.89 6.77 15.80
N SER A 578 19.18 5.48 16.00
CA SER A 578 20.30 4.85 15.30
C SER A 578 19.96 4.71 13.82
N SER A 579 20.92 4.90 12.93
CA SER A 579 20.80 4.54 11.51
C SER A 579 22.08 3.79 11.13
N THR A 580 21.98 2.60 10.55
CA THR A 580 23.15 1.89 10.00
C THR A 580 22.95 1.65 8.51
N ASN A 581 24.05 1.59 7.77
CA ASN A 581 24.04 1.41 6.32
C ASN A 581 23.55 0.01 5.88
N ASN A 582 23.29 -0.91 6.82
CA ASN A 582 22.95 -2.32 6.56
C ASN A 582 21.48 -2.65 6.89
N GLY A 583 20.58 -1.69 6.75
CA GLY A 583 19.14 -1.94 6.60
C GLY A 583 18.32 -2.07 7.89
N TYR A 584 18.93 -2.40 9.02
CA TYR A 584 18.23 -2.41 10.30
C TYR A 584 18.78 -1.29 11.20
N ASN A 585 17.99 -0.23 11.42
CA ASN A 585 17.46 0.11 12.75
C ASN A 585 16.75 1.47 12.75
N GLY A 586 15.57 1.52 13.37
CA GLY A 586 14.93 2.73 13.90
C GLY A 586 14.92 2.69 15.44
N LEU A 587 16.03 2.26 16.06
CA LEU A 587 16.13 2.17 17.52
C LEU A 587 16.29 3.59 18.10
N VAL A 588 15.22 4.08 18.72
CA VAL A 588 15.16 5.37 19.39
C VAL A 588 15.70 5.24 20.80
N THR A 589 16.52 6.20 21.23
CA THR A 589 17.01 6.35 22.61
C THR A 589 16.57 7.69 23.17
N GLY A 590 15.94 7.68 24.34
CA GLY A 590 15.40 8.87 24.98
C GLY A 590 16.49 9.65 25.72
N VAL A 591 16.77 10.88 25.30
CA VAL A 591 17.86 11.72 25.85
C VAL A 591 17.32 12.66 26.92
N SER A 592 16.26 13.42 26.61
CA SER A 592 15.64 14.36 27.54
C SER A 592 14.13 14.46 27.30
N PRO A 593 13.32 14.86 28.30
CA PRO A 593 11.89 14.94 28.13
C PRO A 593 11.47 16.01 27.13
N GLY A 594 10.55 15.64 26.26
CA GLY A 594 10.06 16.47 25.16
C GLY A 594 9.40 15.61 24.08
N THR A 595 9.21 16.20 22.91
CA THR A 595 8.66 15.54 21.72
C THR A 595 9.65 15.63 20.57
N ALA A 596 9.77 14.57 19.77
CA ALA A 596 10.57 14.57 18.55
C ALA A 596 9.82 13.83 17.44
N ASN A 597 10.02 14.26 16.20
CA ASN A 597 9.59 13.52 15.03
C ASN A 597 10.74 12.69 14.49
N PHE A 598 10.45 11.46 14.10
CA PHE A 598 11.39 10.55 13.47
C PHE A 598 11.00 10.36 12.03
N THR A 599 12.00 10.38 11.17
CA THR A 599 11.81 10.28 9.74
C THR A 599 12.70 9.17 9.21
N ALA A 600 12.11 8.23 8.50
CA ALA A 600 12.81 7.19 7.76
C ALA A 600 12.70 7.49 6.26
N SER A 601 13.81 7.36 5.54
CA SER A 601 13.85 7.47 4.09
C SER A 601 14.48 6.22 3.47
N GLY A 602 13.80 5.62 2.51
CA GLY A 602 14.27 4.44 1.79
C GLY A 602 14.38 4.71 0.29
N PHE A 603 15.06 3.80 -0.40
CA PHE A 603 15.11 3.76 -1.86
C PHE A 603 14.17 2.63 -2.29
N GLY A 604 13.12 2.99 -3.01
CA GLY A 604 12.12 2.05 -3.51
C GLY A 604 12.40 1.76 -4.96
N ASN A 605 12.26 0.50 -5.37
CA ASN A 605 12.65 0.12 -6.72
C ASN A 605 11.52 0.41 -7.72
N VAL A 606 10.24 0.35 -7.32
CA VAL A 606 9.12 0.55 -8.23
C VAL A 606 7.94 1.26 -7.57
N TYR A 607 7.45 2.30 -8.25
CA TYR A 607 6.21 2.99 -7.92
C TYR A 607 5.06 2.46 -8.80
N ILE A 608 3.82 2.59 -8.32
CA ILE A 608 2.65 2.23 -9.13
C ILE A 608 2.60 3.07 -10.43
N SER A 609 2.54 2.42 -11.59
CA SER A 609 1.95 3.02 -12.78
C SER A 609 0.64 2.33 -13.09
N SER A 610 -0.45 2.96 -12.67
CA SER A 610 -1.77 2.69 -13.23
C SER A 610 -1.95 3.57 -14.46
N TYR A 611 -1.23 3.23 -15.54
CA TYR A 611 -1.46 3.88 -16.81
C TYR A 611 -1.88 2.83 -17.83
N CYS A 612 -3.17 2.83 -18.11
CA CYS A 612 -3.67 2.31 -19.38
C CYS A 612 -3.20 3.14 -20.59
N ASN A 613 -2.52 4.25 -20.33
CA ASN A 613 -1.86 5.08 -21.32
C ASN A 613 -0.52 4.48 -21.74
N TYR A 614 -0.04 4.97 -22.87
CA TYR A 614 1.09 4.45 -23.64
C TYR A 614 2.46 4.43 -22.93
N ASP A 615 2.58 4.85 -21.66
CA ASP A 615 3.88 4.80 -20.97
C ASP A 615 4.33 3.34 -20.78
N PRO A 616 5.37 2.88 -21.51
CA PRO A 616 5.69 1.47 -21.55
C PRO A 616 6.49 1.04 -20.30
N SER A 617 7.05 1.99 -19.56
CA SER A 617 7.98 1.78 -18.46
C SER A 617 7.29 1.92 -17.10
N CYS A 618 7.63 1.07 -16.12
CA CYS A 618 7.20 1.33 -14.74
C CYS A 618 7.99 2.54 -14.18
N PRO A 619 7.35 3.45 -13.44
CA PRO A 619 8.04 4.57 -12.85
C PRO A 619 8.98 4.07 -11.74
N TYR A 620 10.23 4.53 -11.81
CA TYR A 620 11.23 4.29 -10.78
C TYR A 620 11.27 5.50 -9.83
N ASN A 621 10.93 5.31 -8.55
CA ASN A 621 11.07 6.39 -7.57
C ASN A 621 12.38 6.24 -6.79
N SER A 622 13.30 7.18 -6.98
CA SER A 622 14.56 7.17 -6.24
C SER A 622 14.44 7.39 -4.73
N SER A 623 13.33 7.85 -4.16
CA SER A 623 13.21 7.91 -2.69
C SER A 623 11.77 7.97 -2.17
N PHE A 624 11.51 7.25 -1.09
CA PHE A 624 10.30 7.35 -0.29
C PHE A 624 10.66 7.74 1.15
N GLN A 625 9.70 8.35 1.86
CA GLN A 625 9.95 8.88 3.19
C GLN A 625 8.67 8.80 4.02
N GLY A 626 8.80 8.28 5.23
CA GLY A 626 7.76 8.28 6.25
C GLY A 626 8.21 9.09 7.46
N SER A 627 7.28 9.71 8.16
CA SER A 627 7.57 10.36 9.45
C SER A 627 6.50 10.11 10.48
N GLY A 628 6.86 10.23 11.75
CA GLY A 628 5.88 10.35 12.83
C GLY A 628 6.50 10.82 14.15
N GLY A 629 5.63 11.23 15.08
CA GLY A 629 6.04 11.79 16.37
C GLY A 629 6.08 10.80 17.53
N GLY A 630 7.03 10.99 18.45
CA GLY A 630 7.10 10.28 19.74
C GLY A 630 7.43 11.24 20.89
N SER A 631 7.24 10.78 22.13
CA SER A 631 7.58 11.57 23.32
C SER A 631 8.50 10.84 24.31
N VAL A 632 9.39 11.59 24.92
CA VAL A 632 10.23 11.13 26.03
C VAL A 632 9.65 11.70 27.32
N LYS A 633 9.25 10.82 28.24
CA LYS A 633 8.79 11.19 29.57
C LYS A 633 9.97 11.30 30.54
N PRO A 634 9.86 12.19 31.55
CA PRO A 634 10.79 12.13 32.67
C PRO A 634 10.62 10.81 33.44
N THR A 635 11.58 10.49 34.29
CA THR A 635 11.41 9.42 35.29
C THR A 635 11.11 10.05 36.65
N VAL A 636 10.23 9.44 37.43
CA VAL A 636 10.02 9.76 38.85
C VAL A 636 9.86 8.48 39.63
N THR A 637 10.59 8.36 40.73
CA THR A 637 10.38 7.30 41.72
C THR A 637 9.97 7.94 43.03
N LEU A 638 9.05 7.30 43.73
CA LEU A 638 8.46 7.77 44.98
C LEU A 638 8.78 6.74 46.07
N SER A 639 9.36 7.21 47.17
CA SER A 639 9.65 6.39 48.35
C SER A 639 9.08 7.09 49.58
N CYS A 640 8.32 6.37 50.40
CA CYS A 640 7.78 6.88 51.64
C CYS A 640 8.34 6.06 52.81
N ASP A 641 8.71 6.72 53.89
CA ASP A 641 9.41 6.11 55.03
C ASP A 641 8.49 5.26 55.94
N THR A 642 7.19 5.60 56.00
CA THR A 642 6.27 5.05 57.00
C THR A 642 4.94 4.62 56.37
N THR A 643 4.69 3.32 56.28
CA THR A 643 3.43 2.78 55.74
C THR A 643 2.37 2.51 56.81
N HIS A 644 2.70 2.69 58.10
CA HIS A 644 1.81 2.43 59.22
C HIS A 644 1.82 3.60 60.20
N LEU A 645 0.67 4.26 60.36
CA LEU A 645 0.49 5.43 61.23
C LEU A 645 -0.47 5.13 62.38
N THR A 646 -0.33 5.82 63.51
CA THR A 646 -1.30 5.79 64.61
C THR A 646 -2.26 6.94 64.55
N LEU A 647 -3.54 6.67 64.77
CA LEU A 647 -4.54 7.70 65.05
C LEU A 647 -4.65 7.92 66.57
N GLY A 648 -4.39 9.14 67.05
CA GLY A 648 -4.51 9.47 68.48
C GLY A 648 -4.15 10.92 68.81
N THR A 649 -4.29 11.32 70.07
CA THR A 649 -4.02 12.71 70.55
C THR A 649 -2.60 12.91 71.08
N THR A 650 -1.95 11.88 71.62
CA THR A 650 -0.55 11.92 72.08
C THR A 650 0.39 11.41 70.99
N ASP A 651 1.34 12.25 70.55
CA ASP A 651 2.31 11.88 69.51
C ASP A 651 3.39 10.98 70.12
N PHE A 652 3.40 9.70 69.73
CA PHE A 652 4.53 8.84 70.02
C PHE A 652 5.59 9.12 68.95
N PRO A 653 6.83 9.51 69.31
CA PRO A 653 7.81 10.02 68.35
C PRO A 653 7.96 9.11 67.13
N GLY A 654 7.59 9.61 65.94
CA GLY A 654 7.75 8.91 64.66
C GLY A 654 6.62 7.95 64.27
N THR A 655 5.45 7.99 64.92
CA THR A 655 4.34 7.05 64.62
C THR A 655 3.08 7.71 64.05
N LYS A 656 2.94 9.04 64.13
CA LYS A 656 1.77 9.76 63.59
C LYS A 656 1.97 10.36 62.22
N SER A 657 3.22 10.53 61.82
CA SER A 657 3.59 11.15 60.55
C SER A 657 4.58 10.29 59.80
N GLY A 658 4.56 10.44 58.48
CA GLY A 658 5.57 9.92 57.59
C GLY A 658 5.95 10.99 56.57
N SER A 659 7.01 10.70 55.84
CA SER A 659 7.48 11.53 54.73
C SER A 659 7.64 10.70 53.47
N CYS A 660 7.32 11.31 52.35
CA CYS A 660 7.56 10.81 51.01
C CYS A 660 8.60 11.69 50.35
N THR A 661 9.59 11.08 49.72
CA THR A 661 10.59 11.75 48.90
C THR A 661 10.57 11.19 47.49
N THR A 662 10.94 12.02 46.53
CA THR A 662 11.01 11.62 45.13
C THR A 662 12.39 11.83 44.56
N THR A 663 12.79 10.92 43.68
CA THR A 663 13.91 11.16 42.77
C THR A 663 13.37 11.27 41.36
N SER A 664 13.74 12.35 40.66
CA SER A 664 13.29 12.61 39.29
C SER A 664 14.47 12.90 38.36
N SER A 665 14.32 12.55 37.08
CA SER A 665 15.32 12.85 36.05
C SER A 665 14.64 13.34 34.77
N PRO A 666 15.10 14.45 34.17
CA PRO A 666 16.10 15.41 34.65
C PRO A 666 15.58 16.31 35.78
N PRO A 667 16.42 17.10 36.48
CA PRO A 667 15.97 18.09 37.46
C PRO A 667 15.25 19.28 36.79
N GLY A 668 14.57 20.11 37.60
CA GLY A 668 13.99 21.39 37.16
C GLY A 668 12.50 21.39 36.79
N GLY A 669 11.79 20.28 36.98
CA GLY A 669 10.35 20.17 36.78
C GLY A 669 9.51 20.53 38.00
N THR A 670 8.19 20.41 37.84
CA THR A 670 7.20 20.65 38.89
C THR A 670 6.60 19.35 39.41
N PHE A 671 6.15 19.36 40.66
CA PHE A 671 5.56 18.18 41.32
C PHE A 671 4.10 18.46 41.67
N GLY A 672 3.20 17.64 41.15
CA GLY A 672 1.79 17.59 41.54
C GLY A 672 1.55 16.37 42.42
N TRP A 673 1.10 16.60 43.66
CA TRP A 673 0.89 15.53 44.63
C TRP A 673 -0.60 15.34 44.92
N THR A 674 -1.02 14.09 45.06
CA THR A 674 -2.37 13.74 45.48
C THR A 674 -2.36 12.57 46.46
N VAL A 675 -3.38 12.51 47.31
CA VAL A 675 -3.69 11.37 48.17
C VAL A 675 -5.12 10.92 47.86
N ASN A 676 -5.34 9.61 47.77
CA ASN A 676 -6.62 9.04 47.37
C ASN A 676 -7.67 9.00 48.51
N THR A 677 -7.27 9.19 49.76
CA THR A 677 -8.16 9.19 50.93
C THR A 677 -7.90 10.39 51.84
N SER A 678 -8.88 10.69 52.71
CA SER A 678 -8.73 11.68 53.79
C SER A 678 -8.22 11.07 55.10
N ALA A 679 -7.75 9.81 55.08
CA ALA A 679 -7.19 9.14 56.26
C ALA A 679 -5.94 9.83 56.78
N VAL A 680 -5.24 10.58 55.93
CA VAL A 680 -4.11 11.41 56.30
C VAL A 680 -4.36 12.88 55.96
N THR A 681 -3.84 13.79 56.78
CA THR A 681 -3.61 15.17 56.40
C THR A 681 -2.33 15.20 55.57
N PHE A 682 -2.38 15.80 54.39
CA PHE A 682 -1.31 15.73 53.41
C PHE A 682 -0.79 17.14 53.08
N SER A 683 0.54 17.31 53.10
CA SER A 683 1.21 18.56 52.75
C SER A 683 2.43 18.26 51.88
N ALA A 684 2.58 18.95 50.76
CA ALA A 684 3.68 18.74 49.83
C ALA A 684 4.45 20.03 49.56
N ASN A 685 5.77 19.91 49.44
CA ASN A 685 6.65 21.00 49.03
C ASN A 685 7.75 20.46 48.10
N GLY A 686 7.67 20.82 46.83
CA GLY A 686 8.62 20.40 45.80
C GLY A 686 8.70 18.87 45.68
N ASN A 687 9.90 18.32 45.83
CA ASN A 687 10.19 16.89 45.67
C ASN A 687 9.88 16.03 46.92
N SER A 688 9.29 16.63 47.95
CA SER A 688 8.95 15.95 49.20
C SER A 688 7.52 16.25 49.62
N ALA A 689 6.92 15.31 50.35
CA ALA A 689 5.64 15.49 51.00
C ALA A 689 5.65 14.88 52.39
N THR A 690 4.93 15.48 53.31
CA THR A 690 4.68 14.94 54.65
C THR A 690 3.20 14.64 54.78
N TYR A 691 2.91 13.59 55.54
CA TYR A 691 1.54 13.19 55.82
C TYR A 691 1.42 12.77 57.27
N SER A 692 0.28 13.05 57.87
CA SER A 692 -0.03 12.68 59.26
C SER A 692 -1.39 12.04 59.36
N SER A 693 -1.58 11.14 60.32
CA SER A 693 -2.87 10.50 60.59
C SER A 693 -3.97 11.53 60.82
N ASN A 694 -5.10 11.40 60.15
CA ASN A 694 -6.28 12.27 60.29
C ASN A 694 -7.57 11.48 60.58
N ALA A 695 -7.75 10.36 59.89
CA ALA A 695 -8.86 9.44 60.11
C ALA A 695 -8.39 7.99 59.98
N GLU A 696 -9.17 7.07 60.54
CA GLU A 696 -8.86 5.66 60.52
C GLU A 696 -8.97 5.08 59.10
N SER A 697 -8.00 4.26 58.70
CA SER A 697 -8.07 3.53 57.43
C SER A 697 -9.24 2.56 57.42
N SER A 698 -9.94 2.48 56.30
CA SER A 698 -11.06 1.56 56.05
C SER A 698 -10.61 0.12 55.86
N THR A 699 -9.49 -0.08 55.14
CA THR A 699 -8.78 -1.36 54.96
C THR A 699 -7.27 -1.16 55.06
N GLN A 700 -6.51 -2.23 55.21
CA GLN A 700 -5.05 -2.15 55.26
C GLN A 700 -4.49 -1.71 53.89
N GLY A 701 -3.64 -0.68 53.89
CA GLY A 701 -2.99 -0.13 52.72
C GLY A 701 -3.90 0.71 51.81
N ASP A 702 -5.03 1.21 52.32
CA ASP A 702 -6.02 1.94 51.53
C ASP A 702 -5.59 3.34 51.08
N THR A 703 -4.56 3.90 51.72
CA THR A 703 -4.08 5.26 51.48
C THR A 703 -2.84 5.24 50.60
N VAL A 704 -2.93 5.79 49.40
CA VAL A 704 -1.87 5.86 48.41
C VAL A 704 -1.55 7.32 48.12
N VAL A 705 -0.29 7.69 48.30
CA VAL A 705 0.25 8.96 47.85
C VAL A 705 0.71 8.78 46.40
N LYS A 706 0.24 9.66 45.52
CA LYS A 706 0.66 9.72 44.12
C LYS A 706 1.37 11.04 43.87
N VAL A 707 2.49 10.97 43.17
CA VAL A 707 3.20 12.14 42.64
C VAL A 707 3.16 12.12 41.13
N THR A 708 2.95 13.26 40.51
CA THR A 708 3.13 13.51 39.09
C THR A 708 4.24 14.53 38.92
N TYR A 709 5.33 14.14 38.26
CA TYR A 709 6.43 15.02 37.94
C TYR A 709 6.32 15.47 36.49
N THR A 710 6.34 16.78 36.25
CA THR A 710 6.18 17.38 34.93
C THR A 710 7.38 18.26 34.59
N VAL A 711 8.00 18.03 33.42
CA VAL A 711 9.07 18.87 32.87
C VAL A 711 8.94 18.89 31.35
N ASN A 712 9.12 20.06 30.73
CA ASN A 712 8.94 20.27 29.28
C ASN A 712 7.57 19.75 28.76
N SER A 713 6.50 19.98 29.53
CA SER A 713 5.14 19.50 29.24
C SER A 713 4.97 17.98 29.15
N GLN A 714 5.98 17.19 29.55
CA GLN A 714 5.91 15.74 29.67
C GLN A 714 5.82 15.34 31.13
N SER A 715 5.00 14.33 31.42
CA SER A 715 4.72 13.93 32.80
C SER A 715 4.93 12.43 33.02
N ALA A 716 5.43 12.09 34.20
CA ALA A 716 5.45 10.73 34.72
C ALA A 716 4.89 10.73 36.14
N SER A 717 4.31 9.60 36.57
CA SER A 717 3.76 9.46 37.92
C SER A 717 4.40 8.30 38.66
N GLY A 718 4.59 8.50 39.97
CA GLY A 718 4.95 7.44 40.91
C GLY A 718 3.86 7.32 41.99
N SER A 719 3.70 6.12 42.54
CA SER A 719 2.77 5.85 43.64
C SER A 719 3.53 5.23 44.81
N SER A 720 3.14 5.58 46.03
CA SER A 720 3.65 4.94 47.24
C SER A 720 3.13 3.51 47.36
N GLN A 721 3.71 2.74 48.28
CA GLN A 721 3.02 1.60 48.85
C GLN A 721 1.77 2.07 49.62
N GLY A 722 0.83 1.14 49.86
CA GLY A 722 -0.36 1.42 50.65
C GLY A 722 0.00 1.77 52.09
N ILE A 723 -0.45 2.95 52.53
CA ILE A 723 -0.33 3.47 53.89
C ILE A 723 -1.60 3.07 54.66
N THR A 724 -1.43 2.70 55.92
CA THR A 724 -2.51 2.32 56.84
C THR A 724 -2.47 3.22 58.07
N VAL A 725 -3.60 3.84 58.40
CA VAL A 725 -3.79 4.59 59.65
C VAL A 725 -4.56 3.72 60.64
N HIS A 726 -3.85 3.27 61.68
CA HIS A 726 -4.34 2.40 62.73
C HIS A 726 -4.97 3.21 63.86
N LYS A 727 -6.26 2.97 64.12
CA LYS A 727 -6.89 3.42 65.35
C LYS A 727 -6.72 2.36 66.43
N PRO A 728 -6.08 2.67 67.57
CA PRO A 728 -6.08 1.80 68.74
C PRO A 728 -7.51 1.48 69.18
N THR A 729 -7.89 0.20 69.24
CA THR A 729 -9.25 -0.21 69.66
C THR A 729 -9.24 -1.00 70.95
N SER A 730 -8.20 -1.79 71.22
CA SER A 730 -8.11 -2.61 72.41
C SER A 730 -6.67 -2.94 72.80
N LEU A 731 -6.49 -3.43 74.03
CA LEU A 731 -5.24 -4.00 74.52
C LEU A 731 -5.33 -5.52 74.44
N LYS A 732 -4.29 -6.16 73.88
CA LYS A 732 -4.13 -7.61 73.89
C LYS A 732 -2.98 -7.98 74.82
N THR A 733 -3.22 -8.92 75.72
CA THR A 733 -2.16 -9.49 76.56
C THR A 733 -1.20 -10.28 75.66
N VAL A 734 0.06 -9.85 75.55
CA VAL A 734 1.08 -10.51 74.71
C VAL A 734 1.99 -11.45 75.48
N SER A 735 2.13 -11.24 76.79
CA SER A 735 2.77 -12.23 77.66
C SER A 735 2.26 -12.10 79.09
N THR A 736 2.03 -13.23 79.75
CA THR A 736 1.80 -13.29 81.19
C THR A 736 2.97 -14.06 81.78
N VAL A 737 3.84 -13.39 82.51
CA VAL A 737 4.96 -14.03 83.20
C VAL A 737 4.63 -14.06 84.70
N PRO A 738 4.66 -15.22 85.37
CA PRO A 738 4.60 -15.25 86.82
C PRO A 738 5.75 -14.41 87.37
N ASN A 739 5.44 -13.42 88.18
CA ASN A 739 6.43 -12.78 89.03
C ASN A 739 6.73 -13.77 90.16
N ASP A 740 7.98 -13.84 90.59
CA ASP A 740 8.45 -14.66 91.72
C ASP A 740 7.97 -14.14 93.09
N HIS A 741 7.20 -13.05 93.08
CA HIS A 741 6.55 -12.47 94.24
C HIS A 741 5.08 -12.93 94.35
N THR A 742 4.73 -13.48 95.50
CA THR A 742 3.34 -13.75 95.90
C THR A 742 2.85 -12.66 96.84
N THR A 743 1.70 -12.06 96.56
CA THR A 743 1.03 -11.19 97.53
C THR A 743 0.03 -12.01 98.33
N THR A 744 0.12 -11.95 99.65
CA THR A 744 -0.85 -12.57 100.54
C THR A 744 -1.94 -11.56 100.85
N CYS A 745 -3.15 -11.79 100.35
CA CYS A 745 -4.32 -10.99 100.71
C CYS A 745 -5.01 -11.65 101.91
N THR A 746 -5.23 -10.86 102.96
CA THR A 746 -5.95 -11.32 104.14
C THR A 746 -7.42 -10.95 103.99
N VAL A 747 -8.27 -11.95 103.78
CA VAL A 747 -9.73 -11.79 103.72
C VAL A 747 -10.36 -12.50 104.91
N PRO A 748 -11.47 -12.01 105.47
CA PRO A 748 -12.08 -12.69 106.62
C PRO A 748 -12.54 -14.12 106.22
N CYS A 749 -12.24 -15.10 107.07
CA CYS A 749 -12.48 -16.51 106.74
C CYS A 749 -13.97 -16.81 106.64
N LEU A 750 -14.35 -17.67 105.69
CA LEU A 750 -15.69 -18.23 105.67
C LEU A 750 -15.88 -19.17 106.87
N LEU A 751 -17.01 -19.04 107.57
CA LEU A 751 -17.42 -19.86 108.70
C LEU A 751 -17.59 -21.33 108.29
N ASN A 752 -18.06 -21.59 107.06
CA ASN A 752 -18.23 -22.93 106.50
C ASN A 752 -17.84 -22.96 105.00
N PRO A 753 -16.54 -23.04 104.66
CA PRO A 753 -16.09 -23.13 103.27
C PRO A 753 -16.71 -24.35 102.57
N GLY A 754 -17.24 -24.17 101.34
CA GLY A 754 -17.77 -25.27 100.52
C GLY A 754 -19.26 -25.61 100.69
N LYS A 755 -19.99 -24.97 101.61
CA LYS A 755 -21.46 -25.16 101.77
C LYS A 755 -22.34 -24.16 101.02
N GLY A 756 -21.75 -23.32 100.16
CA GLY A 756 -22.47 -22.34 99.34
C GLY A 756 -23.02 -21.12 100.11
N THR A 757 -22.66 -20.93 101.38
CA THR A 757 -23.04 -19.76 102.17
C THR A 757 -21.84 -18.88 102.52
N CYS A 758 -21.91 -17.59 102.18
CA CYS A 758 -20.87 -16.59 102.45
C CYS A 758 -20.93 -16.04 103.89
N THR A 759 -21.11 -16.91 104.87
CA THR A 759 -21.10 -16.49 106.28
C THR A 759 -19.66 -16.36 106.72
N ILE A 760 -19.25 -15.17 107.14
CA ILE A 760 -17.88 -14.87 107.58
C ILE A 760 -17.74 -15.21 109.06
N LYS A 761 -16.66 -15.90 109.45
CA LYS A 761 -16.33 -16.13 110.85
C LYS A 761 -15.69 -14.85 111.41
N ALA A 762 -16.51 -14.08 112.13
CA ALA A 762 -16.09 -12.84 112.75
C ALA A 762 -14.81 -13.03 113.59
N GLY A 763 -13.83 -12.14 113.38
CA GLY A 763 -12.54 -12.18 114.07
C GLY A 763 -11.52 -13.18 113.51
N THR A 764 -11.77 -13.81 112.36
CA THR A 764 -10.79 -14.68 111.70
C THR A 764 -10.42 -14.21 110.30
N SER A 765 -9.15 -14.36 109.96
CA SER A 765 -8.54 -13.91 108.71
C SER A 765 -7.89 -15.09 108.00
N CYS A 766 -8.24 -15.27 106.73
CA CYS A 766 -7.72 -16.29 105.85
C CYS A 766 -6.76 -15.62 104.86
N ASN A 767 -5.59 -16.21 104.72
CA ASN A 767 -4.56 -15.72 103.83
C ASN A 767 -4.69 -16.45 102.49
N TYR A 768 -4.98 -15.71 101.44
CA TYR A 768 -4.93 -16.21 100.07
C TYR A 768 -3.65 -15.70 99.42
N THR A 769 -2.82 -16.63 98.96
CA THR A 769 -1.53 -16.33 98.35
C THR A 769 -1.67 -16.55 96.85
N GLU A 770 -1.68 -15.48 96.05
CA GLU A 770 -1.74 -15.58 94.60
C GLU A 770 -0.41 -15.09 93.99
N PRO A 771 0.16 -15.80 93.01
CA PRO A 771 1.34 -15.32 92.30
C PRO A 771 0.99 -14.03 91.55
N ILE A 772 1.74 -12.96 91.80
CA ILE A 772 1.60 -11.72 91.02
C ILE A 772 2.00 -12.08 89.59
N THR A 773 1.16 -11.81 88.59
CA THR A 773 1.57 -11.99 87.19
C THR A 773 1.96 -10.65 86.60
N ARG A 774 3.12 -10.59 85.94
CA ARG A 774 3.50 -9.46 85.11
C ARG A 774 2.93 -9.68 83.71
N ARG A 775 1.87 -8.95 83.39
CA ARG A 775 1.29 -8.94 82.04
C ARG A 775 1.93 -7.84 81.21
N ARG A 776 2.41 -8.20 80.01
CA ARG A 776 2.72 -7.24 78.96
C ARG A 776 1.52 -7.16 78.04
N TYR A 777 1.08 -5.93 77.78
CA TYR A 777 0.00 -5.65 76.85
C TYR A 777 0.59 -4.99 75.60
N SER A 778 0.06 -5.34 74.45
CA SER A 778 0.27 -4.60 73.22
C SER A 778 -1.05 -3.98 72.77
N VAL A 779 -0.95 -2.83 72.13
CA VAL A 779 -2.09 -2.17 71.50
C VAL A 779 -2.40 -2.93 70.21
N VAL A 780 -3.67 -3.26 69.99
CA VAL A 780 -4.14 -3.79 68.71
C VAL A 780 -5.13 -2.82 68.07
N ASP A 781 -5.13 -2.82 66.74
CA ASP A 781 -6.12 -2.10 65.94
C ASP A 781 -7.41 -2.91 65.78
N LYS A 782 -8.38 -2.37 65.03
CA LYS A 782 -9.65 -3.06 64.74
C LYS A 782 -9.49 -4.38 63.95
N TRP A 783 -8.35 -4.60 63.30
CA TRP A 783 -8.07 -5.82 62.55
C TRP A 783 -7.32 -6.86 63.39
N GLY A 784 -7.02 -6.55 64.66
CA GLY A 784 -6.30 -7.43 65.58
C GLY A 784 -4.80 -7.48 65.32
N ASN A 785 -4.25 -6.58 64.49
CA ASN A 785 -2.82 -6.50 64.23
C ASN A 785 -2.11 -5.84 65.40
N LEU A 786 -0.93 -6.37 65.76
CA LEU A 786 -0.09 -5.82 66.81
C LEU A 786 0.52 -4.50 66.35
N PHE A 787 0.28 -3.44 67.10
CA PHE A 787 0.93 -2.15 66.93
C PHE A 787 2.24 -2.11 67.76
N GLN A 788 3.30 -1.46 67.28
CA GLN A 788 4.62 -1.41 67.96
C GLN A 788 4.51 -0.96 69.43
N ASN A 789 5.52 -1.32 70.26
CA ASN A 789 5.59 -1.07 71.71
C ASN A 789 5.30 0.41 72.09
N VAL A 790 4.02 0.73 72.32
CA VAL A 790 3.61 2.01 72.88
C VAL A 790 3.86 1.95 74.39
N GLN A 791 4.53 2.95 74.98
CA GLN A 791 4.51 3.06 76.44
C GLN A 791 3.10 3.48 76.86
N LEU A 792 2.42 2.57 77.55
CA LEU A 792 1.13 2.83 78.14
C LEU A 792 1.32 3.61 79.45
N SER A 793 0.83 4.86 79.50
CA SER A 793 0.82 5.66 80.73
C SER A 793 -0.61 5.89 81.19
N GLY A 794 -0.89 5.71 82.49
CA GLY A 794 -2.20 6.01 83.08
C GLY A 794 -3.31 4.99 82.78
N VAL A 795 -2.95 3.73 82.48
CA VAL A 795 -3.94 2.66 82.24
C VAL A 795 -4.48 2.13 83.56
N THR A 796 -5.79 2.23 83.76
CA THR A 796 -6.50 1.49 84.81
C THR A 796 -6.89 0.13 84.27
N ILE A 797 -6.27 -0.92 84.78
CA ILE A 797 -6.61 -2.31 84.46
C ILE A 797 -7.50 -2.85 85.58
N THR A 798 -8.76 -3.17 85.25
CA THR A 798 -9.68 -3.83 86.18
C THR A 798 -9.63 -5.32 85.90
N GLU A 799 -9.09 -6.10 86.85
CA GLU A 799 -9.09 -7.56 86.76
C GLU A 799 -10.11 -8.14 87.74
N SER A 800 -10.97 -9.02 87.23
CA SER A 800 -11.90 -9.80 88.05
C SER A 800 -11.30 -11.18 88.27
N VAL A 801 -10.90 -11.50 89.50
CA VAL A 801 -10.38 -12.82 89.85
C VAL A 801 -11.50 -13.66 90.47
N THR A 802 -11.77 -14.83 89.89
CA THR A 802 -12.69 -15.80 90.49
C THR A 802 -11.90 -16.74 91.39
N ALA A 803 -11.87 -16.45 92.69
CA ALA A 803 -11.25 -17.34 93.66
C ALA A 803 -12.14 -18.58 93.85
N SER A 804 -11.60 -19.77 93.59
CA SER A 804 -12.26 -21.04 93.90
C SER A 804 -11.44 -21.78 94.95
N GLN A 805 -12.05 -22.03 96.12
CA GLN A 805 -11.39 -22.71 97.23
C GLN A 805 -11.62 -24.22 97.08
N LYS A 806 -10.59 -24.97 96.69
CA LYS A 806 -10.58 -26.44 96.74
C LYS A 806 -10.00 -26.89 98.07
N TRP A 807 -10.71 -27.77 98.78
CA TRP A 807 -10.17 -28.50 99.93
C TRP A 807 -9.68 -29.88 99.49
N ASN A 808 -8.54 -30.31 100.03
CA ASN A 808 -8.16 -31.72 100.15
C ASN A 808 -8.60 -32.23 101.51
#